data_AF-A0A9E4QFE0-F1
#
_entry.id   AF-A0A9E4QFE0-F1
#
_cell.length_a   1.000
_cell.length_b   1.000
_cell.length_c   1.000
_cell.angle_alpha   90.00
_cell.angle_beta   90.00
_cell.angle_gamma   90.00
#
_symmetry.space_group_name_H-M   'P 1'
#
loop_
_entity.id
_entity.type
_entity.pdbx_description
1 polymer ?
#
loop_
_entity_poly.entity_id
_entity_poly.type
_entity_poly.pdbx_seq_one_letter_code
_entity_poly.pdbx_strand_id
1 'polypeptide(L)'
;MTKSYAAIVEARAQVDLVPLATGRLETLTVDIGSEVKKGEVIAELSHSTLDAQLQQAQAEFAAVKAAAKPNELQARAQLNAALAALNQLLNPSASDLEIAENRVTTAQSNLDRAKTKSAVAMAQSELSSAKTRLKQLQNPLASDLQRKLSAVAKAQSELNSAETKLNQLQNPSETDLVVAESAAAIAQSRLDSAKTKLSQLLNPPAPDLAAAEETVADARSNLSAAQTQLNQSISKQPSVQWRLVLGARIRLQANKATLENPALNSGLTPEEIADAEEAILANQERISVVLRELRSAPLLSPDDPYNSGSLIPADIRAALSTESEALKALETAEAKLREVKDPSQDTMDLVQNDVRVAQAALHSAQARLQELRNPSERTVALAQNNVAIAQASLDSAKEELKELQSPSQTRISLVRNNVAIAEAALVSAEAQARYEVDAAQATLNVASARLNQLKTPRPAELADAKAQVAAAEQTLALNREAYARHNIQAAQARVNQIERQLAETQVLAPFDGVVTQIWLSLGAIASSRPKTPIVTVVSKDVVVSLRVEETAVAYFREGQSVQFASPALAGQRLELRIDRVAPAGDQKDHTFLVQMSPLGTVPDLKPGLSGEVSILAGRENVVLVPKEAVRRQGSEFSLFIVQDARAHFVEVAGGLTDGKNMEILGGVQPGDQVVVSGQNLLDEGTQVNVITN
;
A
#
# COMPACT_ATOMS: atom_id res chain seq x y z
N MET A 1 -3.75 -39.84 -124.21
CA MET A 1 -5.20 -40.18 -124.16
C MET A 1 -5.76 -39.76 -122.81
N THR A 2 -6.99 -39.24 -122.73
CA THR A 2 -7.65 -38.93 -121.43
C THR A 2 -8.45 -40.15 -120.97
N LYS A 3 -8.30 -40.55 -119.71
CA LYS A 3 -9.07 -41.62 -119.05
C LYS A 3 -9.95 -41.03 -117.95
N SER A 4 -11.18 -41.53 -117.80
CA SER A 4 -12.13 -41.12 -116.76
C SER A 4 -12.38 -42.25 -115.76
N TYR A 5 -12.50 -41.91 -114.48
CA TYR A 5 -12.76 -42.86 -113.39
C TYR A 5 -13.90 -42.36 -112.51
N ALA A 6 -14.77 -43.27 -112.09
CA ALA A 6 -15.87 -42.94 -111.18
C ALA A 6 -15.32 -42.57 -109.79
N ALA A 7 -15.84 -41.49 -109.24
CA ALA A 7 -15.46 -40.92 -107.96
C ALA A 7 -16.69 -40.54 -107.14
N ILE A 8 -16.55 -40.49 -105.83
CA ILE A 8 -17.59 -40.16 -104.86
C ILE A 8 -17.09 -39.03 -103.96
N VAL A 9 -17.97 -38.10 -103.63
CA VAL A 9 -17.70 -37.07 -102.63
C VAL A 9 -17.98 -37.65 -101.25
N GLU A 10 -17.02 -37.57 -100.35
CA GLU A 10 -17.12 -37.97 -98.95
C GLU A 10 -16.97 -36.75 -98.05
N ALA A 11 -17.59 -36.79 -96.87
CA ALA A 11 -17.34 -35.78 -95.86
C ALA A 11 -15.95 -35.97 -95.24
N ARG A 12 -15.23 -34.87 -95.00
CA ARG A 12 -13.90 -34.92 -94.38
C ARG A 12 -13.93 -35.47 -92.96
N ALA A 13 -14.98 -35.16 -92.20
CA ALA A 13 -15.18 -35.69 -90.85
C ALA A 13 -16.67 -35.93 -90.59
N GLN A 14 -16.96 -37.05 -89.96
CA GLN A 14 -18.27 -37.41 -89.44
C GLN A 14 -18.08 -37.94 -88.03
N VAL A 15 -18.87 -37.42 -87.09
CA VAL A 15 -18.79 -37.86 -85.69
C VAL A 15 -20.19 -38.00 -85.11
N ASP A 16 -20.38 -39.14 -84.48
CA ASP A 16 -21.54 -39.43 -83.65
C ASP A 16 -21.29 -38.86 -82.26
N LEU A 17 -22.04 -37.80 -81.92
CA LEU A 17 -21.92 -37.14 -80.63
C LEU A 17 -22.63 -37.98 -79.57
N VAL A 18 -21.84 -38.54 -78.67
CA VAL A 18 -22.28 -39.36 -77.55
C VAL A 18 -22.12 -38.54 -76.26
N PRO A 19 -23.06 -38.63 -75.31
CA PRO A 19 -22.90 -37.91 -74.06
C PRO A 19 -21.76 -38.49 -73.20
N LEU A 20 -21.11 -37.62 -72.42
CA LEU A 20 -20.08 -38.03 -71.46
C LEU A 20 -20.68 -38.61 -70.18
N ALA A 21 -21.90 -38.19 -69.81
CA ALA A 21 -22.69 -38.72 -68.71
C ALA A 21 -23.99 -39.38 -69.18
N THR A 22 -24.55 -40.30 -68.40
CA THR A 22 -25.89 -40.86 -68.69
C THR A 22 -26.95 -39.98 -68.05
N GLY A 23 -27.94 -39.54 -68.84
CA GLY A 23 -28.98 -38.62 -68.36
C GLY A 23 -30.14 -38.49 -69.34
N ARG A 24 -31.23 -37.87 -68.88
CA ARG A 24 -32.37 -37.55 -69.74
C ARG A 24 -32.03 -36.33 -70.58
N LEU A 25 -32.23 -36.40 -71.89
CA LEU A 25 -32.07 -35.28 -72.80
C LEU A 25 -33.11 -34.20 -72.47
N GLU A 26 -32.68 -33.05 -71.95
CA GLU A 26 -33.57 -31.97 -71.51
C GLU A 26 -33.67 -30.86 -72.55
N THR A 27 -32.57 -30.57 -73.26
CA THR A 27 -32.58 -29.64 -74.40
C THR A 27 -31.87 -30.25 -75.60
N LEU A 28 -32.37 -29.95 -76.79
CA LEU A 28 -31.73 -30.22 -78.08
C LEU A 28 -31.92 -28.95 -78.90
N THR A 29 -30.83 -28.22 -79.15
CA THR A 29 -30.85 -26.87 -79.75
C THR A 29 -30.79 -26.90 -81.27
N VAL A 30 -30.63 -28.09 -81.86
CA VAL A 30 -30.41 -28.30 -83.28
C VAL A 30 -31.44 -29.25 -83.88
N ASP A 31 -31.70 -29.10 -85.18
CA ASP A 31 -32.50 -30.03 -85.98
C ASP A 31 -31.65 -30.59 -87.14
N ILE A 32 -32.15 -31.60 -87.86
CA ILE A 32 -31.51 -32.11 -89.07
C ILE A 32 -31.41 -30.96 -90.09
N GLY A 33 -30.18 -30.70 -90.56
CA GLY A 33 -29.85 -29.59 -91.44
C GLY A 33 -29.36 -28.32 -90.73
N SER A 34 -29.41 -28.26 -89.38
CA SER A 34 -28.85 -27.14 -88.63
C SER A 34 -27.32 -27.08 -88.76
N GLU A 35 -26.81 -25.87 -88.94
CA GLU A 35 -25.36 -25.59 -88.90
C GLU A 35 -24.91 -25.41 -87.45
N VAL A 36 -23.78 -26.02 -87.11
CA VAL A 36 -23.18 -25.93 -85.77
C VAL A 36 -21.74 -25.45 -85.86
N LYS A 37 -21.32 -24.66 -84.87
CA LYS A 37 -19.93 -24.21 -84.71
C LYS A 37 -19.21 -25.00 -83.64
N LYS A 38 -17.89 -25.14 -83.78
CA LYS A 38 -17.03 -25.75 -82.76
C LYS A 38 -17.27 -25.11 -81.39
N GLY A 39 -17.59 -25.94 -80.40
CA GLY A 39 -17.87 -25.54 -79.02
C GLY A 39 -19.31 -25.12 -78.76
N GLU A 40 -20.18 -25.11 -79.78
CA GLU A 40 -21.61 -24.84 -79.60
C GLU A 40 -22.30 -25.97 -78.84
N VAL A 41 -23.17 -25.62 -77.89
CA VAL A 41 -23.98 -26.58 -77.13
C VAL A 41 -25.08 -27.10 -78.03
N ILE A 42 -24.99 -28.39 -78.36
CA ILE A 42 -25.92 -29.10 -79.24
C ILE A 42 -27.06 -29.70 -78.43
N ALA A 43 -26.72 -30.25 -77.26
CA ALA A 43 -27.69 -30.87 -76.38
C ALA A 43 -27.26 -30.76 -74.92
N GLU A 44 -28.24 -30.74 -74.02
CA GLU A 44 -28.02 -30.71 -72.58
C GLU A 44 -28.83 -31.82 -71.90
N LEU A 45 -28.17 -32.52 -70.99
CA LEU A 45 -28.80 -33.54 -70.15
C LEU A 45 -29.30 -32.93 -68.85
N SER A 46 -30.33 -33.56 -68.27
CA SER A 46 -30.95 -33.12 -67.03
C SER A 46 -29.96 -33.00 -65.87
N HIS A 47 -29.81 -31.78 -65.34
CA HIS A 47 -28.80 -31.46 -64.33
C HIS A 47 -29.37 -30.87 -63.03
N SER A 48 -30.69 -30.82 -62.84
CA SER A 48 -31.32 -30.26 -61.64
C SER A 48 -30.83 -30.88 -60.32
N THR A 49 -30.47 -32.17 -60.33
CA THR A 49 -29.87 -32.85 -59.17
C THR A 49 -28.42 -32.44 -58.94
N LEU A 50 -27.64 -32.20 -59.99
CA LEU A 50 -26.26 -31.72 -59.90
C LEU A 50 -26.22 -30.25 -59.45
N ASP A 51 -27.18 -29.42 -59.88
CA ASP A 51 -27.30 -28.04 -59.41
C ASP A 51 -27.58 -27.97 -57.91
N ALA A 52 -28.55 -28.78 -57.44
CA ALA A 52 -28.85 -28.89 -56.02
C ALA A 52 -27.64 -29.38 -55.20
N GLN A 53 -26.90 -30.37 -55.74
CA GLN A 53 -25.66 -30.86 -55.13
C GLN A 53 -24.55 -29.80 -55.12
N LEU A 54 -24.41 -29.01 -56.20
CA LEU A 54 -23.44 -27.94 -56.29
C LEU A 54 -23.74 -26.84 -55.28
N GLN A 55 -25.00 -26.42 -55.17
CA GLN A 55 -25.45 -25.45 -54.18
C GLN A 55 -25.17 -25.95 -52.75
N GLN A 56 -25.44 -27.23 -52.48
CA GLN A 56 -25.13 -27.85 -51.18
C GLN A 56 -23.62 -27.87 -50.90
N ALA A 57 -22.79 -28.27 -51.86
CA ALA A 57 -21.33 -28.32 -51.71
C ALA A 57 -20.70 -26.93 -51.58
N GLN A 58 -21.23 -25.93 -52.27
CA GLN A 58 -20.81 -24.53 -52.13
C GLN A 58 -21.18 -23.97 -50.75
N ALA A 59 -22.37 -24.30 -50.24
CA ALA A 59 -22.79 -23.93 -48.89
C ALA A 59 -21.90 -24.60 -47.82
N GLU A 60 -21.55 -25.88 -48.01
CA GLU A 60 -20.63 -26.61 -47.14
C GLU A 60 -19.22 -25.98 -47.17
N PHE A 61 -18.68 -25.67 -48.35
CA PHE A 61 -17.40 -24.98 -48.49
C PHE A 61 -17.39 -23.61 -47.79
N ALA A 62 -18.46 -22.82 -47.98
CA ALA A 62 -18.62 -21.53 -47.32
C ALA A 62 -18.71 -21.68 -45.79
N ALA A 63 -19.45 -22.67 -45.28
CA ALA A 63 -19.58 -22.97 -43.86
C ALA A 63 -18.23 -23.40 -43.24
N VAL A 64 -17.49 -24.29 -43.91
CA VAL A 64 -16.16 -24.74 -43.47
C VAL A 64 -15.15 -23.58 -43.46
N LYS A 65 -15.17 -22.72 -44.49
CA LYS A 65 -14.33 -21.53 -44.57
C LYS A 65 -14.68 -20.50 -43.49
N ALA A 66 -15.96 -20.32 -43.18
CA ALA A 66 -16.43 -19.44 -42.11
C ALA A 66 -16.06 -19.98 -40.72
N ALA A 67 -16.15 -21.29 -40.49
CA ALA A 67 -15.83 -21.94 -39.22
C ALA A 67 -14.33 -21.91 -38.86
N ALA A 68 -13.44 -21.73 -39.84
CA ALA A 68 -11.99 -21.66 -39.59
C ALA A 68 -11.56 -20.43 -38.76
N LYS A 69 -12.20 -19.26 -38.97
CA LYS A 69 -11.83 -18.01 -38.29
C LYS A 69 -12.14 -18.01 -36.78
N PRO A 70 -13.35 -18.41 -36.32
CA PRO A 70 -13.67 -18.50 -34.90
C PRO A 70 -12.73 -19.42 -34.12
N ASN A 71 -12.34 -20.56 -34.70
CA ASN A 71 -11.44 -21.51 -34.04
C ASN A 71 -10.04 -20.93 -33.82
N GLU A 72 -9.50 -20.21 -34.81
CA GLU A 72 -8.23 -19.50 -34.65
C GLU A 72 -8.34 -18.39 -33.59
N LEU A 73 -9.42 -17.60 -33.62
CA LEU A 73 -9.68 -16.54 -32.63
C LEU A 73 -9.76 -17.10 -31.21
N GLN A 74 -10.45 -18.23 -31.02
CA GLN A 74 -10.57 -18.89 -29.72
C GLN A 74 -9.23 -19.44 -29.23
N ALA A 75 -8.46 -20.11 -30.10
CA ALA A 75 -7.12 -20.60 -29.77
C ALA A 75 -6.16 -19.46 -29.43
N ARG A 76 -6.26 -18.32 -30.14
CA ARG A 76 -5.46 -17.12 -29.85
C ARG A 76 -5.87 -16.47 -28.53
N ALA A 77 -7.17 -16.46 -28.20
CA ALA A 77 -7.66 -16.00 -26.91
C ALA A 77 -7.15 -16.88 -25.76
N GLN A 78 -7.13 -18.20 -25.93
CA GLN A 78 -6.54 -19.15 -24.97
C GLN A 78 -5.05 -18.89 -24.75
N LEU A 79 -4.27 -18.67 -25.83
CA LEU A 79 -2.85 -18.31 -25.71
C LEU A 79 -2.66 -17.00 -24.96
N ASN A 80 -3.43 -15.96 -25.29
CA ASN A 80 -3.34 -14.68 -24.58
C ASN A 80 -3.69 -14.82 -23.08
N ALA A 81 -4.68 -15.64 -22.74
CA ALA A 81 -5.04 -15.92 -21.35
C ALA A 81 -3.90 -16.66 -20.61
N ALA A 82 -3.29 -17.67 -21.23
CA ALA A 82 -2.16 -18.40 -20.66
C ALA A 82 -0.92 -17.50 -20.46
N LEU A 83 -0.62 -16.62 -21.43
CA LEU A 83 0.45 -15.63 -21.32
C LEU A 83 0.18 -14.61 -20.21
N ALA A 84 -1.06 -14.16 -20.06
CA ALA A 84 -1.44 -13.25 -18.98
C ALA A 84 -1.28 -13.90 -17.60
N ALA A 85 -1.69 -15.16 -17.44
CA ALA A 85 -1.49 -15.93 -16.21
C ALA A 85 0.00 -16.12 -15.88
N LEU A 86 0.82 -16.47 -16.86
CA LEU A 86 2.28 -16.55 -16.70
C LEU A 86 2.90 -15.20 -16.32
N ASN A 87 2.43 -14.10 -16.93
CA ASN A 87 2.90 -12.77 -16.62
C ASN A 87 2.52 -12.32 -15.20
N GLN A 88 1.32 -12.65 -14.72
CA GLN A 88 0.91 -12.37 -13.33
C GLN A 88 1.79 -13.10 -12.31
N LEU A 89 2.23 -14.32 -12.63
CA LEU A 89 3.19 -15.07 -11.82
C LEU A 89 4.56 -14.38 -11.84
N LEU A 90 5.11 -14.07 -13.01
CA LEU A 90 6.45 -13.49 -13.15
C LEU A 90 6.55 -12.05 -12.63
N ASN A 91 5.48 -11.27 -12.81
CA ASN A 91 5.41 -9.84 -12.52
C ASN A 91 4.17 -9.58 -11.65
N PRO A 92 4.22 -9.90 -10.35
CA PRO A 92 3.15 -9.55 -9.41
C PRO A 92 2.88 -8.04 -9.42
N SER A 93 1.64 -7.63 -9.14
CA SER A 93 1.29 -6.22 -9.16
C SER A 93 2.03 -5.43 -8.07
N ALA A 94 2.37 -4.18 -8.34
CA ALA A 94 3.01 -3.30 -7.35
C ALA A 94 2.16 -3.16 -6.08
N SER A 95 0.84 -3.11 -6.24
CA SER A 95 -0.13 -3.05 -5.13
C SER A 95 -0.07 -4.31 -4.25
N ASP A 96 -0.02 -5.51 -4.84
CA ASP A 96 0.07 -6.76 -4.06
C ASP A 96 1.38 -6.86 -3.28
N LEU A 97 2.48 -6.42 -3.89
CA LEU A 97 3.79 -6.34 -3.23
C LEU A 97 3.76 -5.36 -2.06
N GLU A 98 3.24 -4.15 -2.27
CA GLU A 98 3.13 -3.12 -1.23
C GLU A 98 2.28 -3.61 -0.04
N ILE A 99 1.13 -4.23 -0.31
CA ILE A 99 0.28 -4.81 0.75
C ILE A 99 1.03 -5.89 1.52
N ALA A 100 1.75 -6.78 0.83
CA ALA A 100 2.53 -7.83 1.49
C ALA A 100 3.70 -7.27 2.31
N GLU A 101 4.40 -6.25 1.81
CA GLU A 101 5.49 -5.56 2.53
C GLU A 101 4.96 -4.84 3.78
N ASN A 102 3.85 -4.12 3.67
CA ASN A 102 3.20 -3.47 4.80
C ASN A 102 2.76 -4.46 5.88
N ARG A 103 2.31 -5.66 5.48
CA ARG A 103 1.99 -6.75 6.42
C ARG A 103 3.23 -7.27 7.13
N VAL A 104 4.36 -7.43 6.44
CA VAL A 104 5.64 -7.81 7.07
C VAL A 104 6.09 -6.73 8.07
N THR A 105 6.07 -5.46 7.68
CA THR A 105 6.43 -4.33 8.55
C THR A 105 5.56 -4.28 9.80
N THR A 106 4.24 -4.45 9.65
CA THR A 106 3.31 -4.48 10.78
C THR A 106 3.57 -5.68 11.69
N ALA A 107 3.78 -6.87 11.12
CA ALA A 107 4.09 -8.08 11.89
C ALA A 107 5.42 -7.96 12.65
N GLN A 108 6.43 -7.32 12.04
CA GLN A 108 7.72 -7.05 12.67
C GLN A 108 7.55 -6.10 13.87
N SER A 109 6.83 -4.99 13.70
CA SER A 109 6.52 -4.06 14.79
C SER A 109 5.76 -4.72 15.94
N ASN A 110 4.83 -5.62 15.62
CA ASN A 110 4.10 -6.41 16.63
C ASN A 110 5.02 -7.36 17.40
N LEU A 111 5.95 -8.03 16.71
CA LEU A 111 6.96 -8.89 17.33
C LEU A 111 7.90 -8.10 18.26
N ASP A 112 8.36 -6.93 17.82
CA ASP A 112 9.23 -6.08 18.63
C ASP A 112 8.51 -5.58 19.89
N ARG A 113 7.21 -5.25 19.78
CA ARG A 113 6.37 -4.92 20.93
C ARG A 113 6.17 -6.11 21.86
N ALA A 114 5.90 -7.30 21.35
CA ALA A 114 5.78 -8.51 22.18
C ALA A 114 7.08 -8.85 22.93
N LYS A 115 8.25 -8.51 22.35
CA LYS A 115 9.55 -8.64 23.02
C LYS A 115 9.79 -7.61 24.12
N THR A 116 9.02 -6.53 24.20
CA THR A 116 9.10 -5.59 25.33
C THR A 116 8.43 -6.21 26.57
N LYS A 117 9.22 -6.92 27.38
CA LYS A 117 8.78 -7.74 28.52
C LYS A 117 8.33 -6.93 29.76
N SER A 118 7.43 -5.96 29.60
CA SER A 118 6.99 -5.05 30.68
C SER A 118 6.30 -5.79 31.83
N ALA A 119 5.40 -6.73 31.53
CA ALA A 119 4.71 -7.53 32.56
C ALA A 119 5.67 -8.41 33.39
N VAL A 120 6.70 -8.99 32.74
CA VAL A 120 7.75 -9.76 33.44
C VAL A 120 8.52 -8.84 34.39
N ALA A 121 8.88 -7.63 33.96
CA ALA A 121 9.59 -6.68 34.81
C ALA A 121 8.76 -6.26 36.05
N MET A 122 7.45 -6.06 35.88
CA MET A 122 6.54 -5.77 37.01
C MET A 122 6.49 -6.95 38.00
N ALA A 123 6.29 -8.18 37.51
CA ALA A 123 6.27 -9.37 38.35
C ALA A 123 7.61 -9.62 39.08
N GLN A 124 8.75 -9.34 38.42
CA GLN A 124 10.07 -9.39 39.06
C GLN A 124 10.22 -8.36 40.19
N SER A 125 9.69 -7.15 40.02
CA SER A 125 9.69 -6.10 41.04
C SER A 125 8.83 -6.47 42.26
N GLU A 126 7.65 -7.03 42.02
CA GLU A 126 6.76 -7.54 43.07
C GLU A 126 7.40 -8.68 43.86
N LEU A 127 8.00 -9.65 43.16
CA LEU A 127 8.75 -10.74 43.78
C LEU A 127 9.92 -10.22 44.62
N SER A 128 10.69 -9.27 44.08
CA SER A 128 11.82 -8.65 44.79
C SER A 128 11.37 -7.93 46.06
N SER A 129 10.24 -7.22 45.99
CA SER A 129 9.62 -6.55 47.14
C SER A 129 9.12 -7.55 48.18
N ALA A 130 8.47 -8.63 47.77
CA ALA A 130 7.99 -9.70 48.65
C ALA A 130 9.17 -10.39 49.37
N LYS A 131 10.24 -10.73 48.63
CA LYS A 131 11.48 -11.31 49.19
C LYS A 131 12.17 -10.36 50.17
N THR A 132 12.21 -9.07 49.86
CA THR A 132 12.77 -8.05 50.76
C THR A 132 11.99 -7.97 52.07
N ARG A 133 10.66 -7.97 52.01
CA ARG A 133 9.80 -8.00 53.21
C ARG A 133 10.01 -9.26 54.04
N LEU A 134 10.15 -10.43 53.40
CA LEU A 134 10.48 -11.67 54.11
C LEU A 134 11.84 -11.57 54.81
N LYS A 135 12.85 -11.05 54.12
CA LYS A 135 14.19 -10.85 54.68
C LYS A 135 14.19 -9.90 55.87
N GLN A 136 13.47 -8.77 55.78
CA GLN A 136 13.32 -7.81 56.89
C GLN A 136 12.57 -8.41 58.08
N LEU A 137 11.59 -9.28 57.83
CA LEU A 137 10.87 -9.98 58.90
C LEU A 137 11.78 -10.99 59.61
N GLN A 138 12.58 -11.76 58.86
CA GLN A 138 13.49 -12.77 59.43
C GLN A 138 14.73 -12.16 60.08
N ASN A 139 15.16 -10.99 59.59
CA ASN A 139 16.30 -10.26 60.10
C ASN A 139 15.94 -8.77 60.21
N PRO A 140 15.39 -8.33 61.36
CA PRO A 140 14.98 -6.96 61.60
C PRO A 140 16.12 -5.98 61.40
N LEU A 141 15.79 -4.77 60.94
CA LEU A 141 16.78 -3.71 60.82
C LEU A 141 17.27 -3.27 62.20
N ALA A 142 18.56 -2.94 62.31
CA ALA A 142 19.14 -2.44 63.55
C ALA A 142 18.44 -1.17 64.06
N SER A 143 17.94 -0.32 63.16
CA SER A 143 17.16 0.87 63.49
C SER A 143 15.78 0.54 64.09
N ASP A 144 15.12 -0.51 63.63
CA ASP A 144 13.85 -0.97 64.18
C ASP A 144 14.04 -1.55 65.57
N LEU A 145 15.08 -2.37 65.72
CA LEU A 145 15.47 -2.94 67.01
C LEU A 145 15.81 -1.84 68.02
N GLN A 146 16.61 -0.85 67.62
CA GLN A 146 16.96 0.29 68.47
C GLN A 146 15.73 1.09 68.89
N ARG A 147 14.78 1.34 67.97
CA ARG A 147 13.53 2.04 68.31
C ARG A 147 12.72 1.29 69.36
N LYS A 148 12.60 -0.04 69.24
CA LYS A 148 11.89 -0.87 70.22
C LYS A 148 12.63 -0.95 71.56
N LEU A 149 13.96 -1.09 71.56
CA LEU A 149 14.78 -1.04 72.78
C LEU A 149 14.63 0.30 73.53
N SER A 150 14.66 1.43 72.82
CA SER A 150 14.42 2.75 73.41
C SER A 150 13.00 2.88 74.00
N ALA A 151 11.99 2.27 73.36
CA ALA A 151 10.62 2.27 73.89
C ALA A 151 10.52 1.47 75.20
N VAL A 152 11.17 0.29 75.29
CA VAL A 152 11.26 -0.49 76.53
C VAL A 152 11.97 0.29 77.63
N ALA A 153 13.11 0.94 77.31
CA ALA A 153 13.86 1.75 78.27
C ALA A 153 13.02 2.93 78.80
N LYS A 154 12.27 3.60 77.91
CA LYS A 154 11.35 4.68 78.29
C LYS A 154 10.25 4.17 79.23
N ALA A 155 9.56 3.08 78.86
CA ALA A 155 8.49 2.51 79.67
C ALA A 155 9.01 2.03 81.05
N GLN A 156 10.24 1.49 81.11
CA GLN A 156 10.88 1.12 82.37
C GLN A 156 11.16 2.35 83.24
N SER A 157 11.62 3.46 82.66
CA SER A 157 11.83 4.71 83.39
C SER A 157 10.52 5.28 83.94
N GLU A 158 9.43 5.16 83.19
CA GLU A 158 8.09 5.59 83.63
C GLU A 158 7.58 4.73 84.79
N LEU A 159 7.77 3.39 84.73
CA LEU A 159 7.45 2.47 85.82
C LEU A 159 8.26 2.79 87.08
N ASN A 160 9.59 2.89 86.97
CA ASN A 160 10.45 3.23 88.10
C ASN A 160 10.03 4.56 88.76
N SER A 161 9.63 5.55 87.96
CA SER A 161 9.15 6.84 88.45
C SER A 161 7.81 6.72 89.19
N ALA A 162 6.88 5.93 88.65
CA ALA A 162 5.59 5.67 89.27
C ALA A 162 5.75 4.88 90.60
N GLU A 163 6.61 3.87 90.62
CA GLU A 163 6.93 3.06 91.81
C GLU A 163 7.61 3.91 92.89
N THR A 164 8.58 4.75 92.50
CA THR A 164 9.24 5.68 93.43
C THR A 164 8.20 6.61 94.06
N LYS A 165 7.27 7.15 93.27
CA LYS A 165 6.22 8.05 93.78
C LYS A 165 5.23 7.33 94.69
N LEU A 166 4.87 6.07 94.37
CA LEU A 166 4.04 5.23 95.24
C LEU A 166 4.76 4.92 96.55
N ASN A 167 6.05 4.57 96.49
CA ASN A 167 6.85 4.27 97.67
C ASN A 167 7.05 5.50 98.55
N GLN A 168 7.27 6.69 97.98
CA GLN A 168 7.31 7.96 98.73
C GLN A 168 6.00 8.25 99.47
N LEU A 169 4.86 7.82 98.93
CA LEU A 169 3.56 7.98 99.58
C LEU A 169 3.32 6.92 100.67
N GLN A 170 3.68 5.67 100.41
CA GLN A 170 3.43 4.56 101.35
C GLN A 170 4.47 4.48 102.48
N ASN A 171 5.73 4.78 102.17
CA ASN A 171 6.88 4.74 103.07
C ASN A 171 7.75 6.01 102.84
N PRO A 172 7.26 7.20 103.23
CA PRO A 172 8.06 8.42 103.09
C PRO A 172 9.38 8.28 103.85
N SER A 173 10.50 8.68 103.23
CA SER A 173 11.79 8.63 103.94
C SER A 173 11.82 9.68 105.06
N GLU A 174 12.66 9.45 106.06
CA GLU A 174 12.91 10.45 107.12
C GLU A 174 13.34 11.79 106.51
N THR A 175 14.16 11.75 105.46
CA THR A 175 14.52 12.93 104.66
C THR A 175 13.34 13.62 104.00
N ASP A 176 12.38 12.90 103.44
CA ASP A 176 11.20 13.50 102.78
C ASP A 176 10.29 14.20 103.81
N LEU A 177 10.12 13.59 104.98
CA LEU A 177 9.38 14.18 106.09
C LEU A 177 10.09 15.43 106.62
N VAL A 178 11.39 15.38 106.86
CA VAL A 178 12.19 16.54 107.33
C VAL A 178 12.14 17.68 106.32
N VAL A 179 12.24 17.40 105.02
CA VAL A 179 12.12 18.43 103.97
C VAL A 179 10.71 19.04 103.97
N ALA A 180 9.65 18.25 104.08
CA ALA A 180 8.28 18.77 104.14
C ALA A 180 8.00 19.56 105.44
N GLU A 181 8.52 19.10 106.57
CA GLU A 181 8.45 19.79 107.87
C GLU A 181 9.19 21.12 107.83
N SER A 182 10.41 21.15 107.28
CA SER A 182 11.18 22.37 107.11
C SER A 182 10.48 23.37 106.18
N ALA A 183 9.84 22.90 105.10
CA ALA A 183 9.07 23.75 104.19
C ALA A 183 7.85 24.37 104.88
N ALA A 184 7.13 23.61 105.71
CA ALA A 184 6.05 24.13 106.54
C ALA A 184 6.55 25.13 107.59
N ALA A 185 7.68 24.86 108.26
CA ALA A 185 8.27 25.78 109.23
C ALA A 185 8.73 27.10 108.59
N ILE A 186 9.35 27.04 107.41
CA ILE A 186 9.73 28.23 106.62
C ILE A 186 8.48 29.01 106.22
N ALA A 187 7.43 28.33 105.74
CA ALA A 187 6.18 28.99 105.36
C ALA A 187 5.48 29.65 106.56
N GLN A 188 5.52 29.01 107.73
CA GLN A 188 4.99 29.55 108.99
C GLN A 188 5.76 30.82 109.40
N SER A 189 7.09 30.75 109.40
CA SER A 189 7.95 31.90 109.71
C SER A 189 7.69 33.10 108.79
N ARG A 190 7.44 32.84 107.49
CA ARG A 190 7.04 33.89 106.54
C ARG A 190 5.68 34.50 106.87
N LEU A 191 4.69 33.68 107.23
CA LEU A 191 3.37 34.16 107.64
C LEU A 191 3.45 35.01 108.92
N ASP A 192 4.21 34.54 109.91
CA ASP A 192 4.40 35.27 111.17
C ASP A 192 5.08 36.61 110.91
N SER A 193 6.13 36.63 110.08
CA SER A 193 6.81 37.87 109.67
C SER A 193 5.86 38.84 108.96
N ALA A 194 5.01 38.35 108.05
CA ALA A 194 4.02 39.17 107.35
C ALA A 194 2.96 39.74 108.31
N LYS A 195 2.48 38.94 109.28
CA LYS A 195 1.55 39.39 110.33
C LYS A 195 2.18 40.40 111.27
N THR A 196 3.44 40.22 111.65
CA THR A 196 4.18 41.20 112.46
C THR A 196 4.28 42.53 111.73
N LYS A 197 4.65 42.53 110.45
CA LYS A 197 4.65 43.76 109.63
C LYS A 197 3.28 44.43 109.58
N LEU A 198 2.21 43.67 109.38
CA LEU A 198 0.84 44.20 109.41
C LEU A 198 0.50 44.83 110.77
N SER A 199 0.88 44.17 111.86
CA SER A 199 0.63 44.68 113.22
C SER A 199 1.41 45.96 113.52
N GLN A 200 2.66 46.06 113.06
CA GLN A 200 3.50 47.26 113.19
C GLN A 200 2.97 48.42 112.34
N LEU A 201 2.36 48.13 111.19
CA LEU A 201 1.72 49.14 110.35
C LEU A 201 0.43 49.70 110.98
N LEU A 202 -0.39 48.84 111.58
CA LEU A 202 -1.63 49.25 112.25
C LEU A 202 -1.39 49.97 113.58
N ASN A 203 -0.32 49.59 114.30
CA ASN A 203 0.10 50.21 115.55
C ASN A 203 1.59 50.55 115.47
N PRO A 204 1.95 51.75 114.95
CA PRO A 204 3.33 52.15 114.81
C PRO A 204 4.04 52.12 116.18
N PRO A 205 5.24 51.54 116.28
CA PRO A 205 6.01 51.53 117.52
C PRO A 205 6.23 52.95 118.05
N ALA A 206 6.10 53.14 119.37
CA ALA A 206 6.34 54.45 120.00
C ALA A 206 7.69 55.09 119.63
N PRO A 207 8.82 54.34 119.48
CA PRO A 207 10.08 54.89 118.99
C PRO A 207 10.01 55.42 117.55
N ASP A 208 9.29 54.75 116.66
CA ASP A 208 9.18 55.15 115.26
C ASP A 208 8.32 56.41 115.11
N LEU A 209 7.24 56.49 115.90
CA LEU A 209 6.42 57.70 116.02
C LEU A 209 7.22 58.86 116.61
N ALA A 210 7.93 58.62 117.72
CA ALA A 210 8.76 59.63 118.38
C ALA A 210 9.89 60.12 117.47
N ALA A 211 10.56 59.22 116.73
CA ALA A 211 11.61 59.59 115.78
C ALA A 211 11.07 60.43 114.62
N ALA A 212 9.86 60.12 114.12
CA ALA A 212 9.21 60.93 113.08
C ALA A 212 8.80 62.32 113.61
N GLU A 213 8.29 62.40 114.85
CA GLU A 213 7.94 63.66 115.52
C GLU A 213 9.19 64.51 115.82
N GLU A 214 10.27 63.88 116.28
CA GLU A 214 11.57 64.51 116.50
C GLU A 214 12.16 65.04 115.19
N THR A 215 12.07 64.27 114.10
CA THR A 215 12.53 64.73 112.77
C THR A 215 11.76 65.97 112.30
N VAL A 216 10.44 66.04 112.57
CA VAL A 216 9.64 67.23 112.27
C VAL A 216 10.08 68.41 113.16
N ALA A 217 10.29 68.18 114.46
CA ALA A 217 10.76 69.21 115.38
C ALA A 217 12.12 69.78 114.98
N ASP A 218 13.08 68.92 114.61
CA ASP A 218 14.39 69.30 114.11
C ASP A 218 14.30 70.07 112.80
N ALA A 219 13.47 69.61 111.85
CA ALA A 219 13.26 70.32 110.60
C ALA A 219 12.66 71.72 110.81
N ARG A 220 11.72 71.88 111.75
CA ARG A 220 11.18 73.20 112.16
C ARG A 220 12.26 74.09 112.76
N SER A 221 13.10 73.52 113.63
CA SER A 221 14.21 74.24 114.27
C SER A 221 15.23 74.71 113.23
N ASN A 222 15.61 73.85 112.29
CA ASN A 222 16.50 74.17 111.18
C ASN A 222 15.91 75.24 110.25
N LEU A 223 14.61 75.17 109.96
CA LEU A 223 13.92 76.21 109.20
C LEU A 223 13.96 77.56 109.92
N SER A 224 13.71 77.58 111.23
CA SER A 224 13.77 78.79 112.04
C SER A 224 15.19 79.38 112.07
N ALA A 225 16.22 78.54 112.17
CA ALA A 225 17.61 78.95 112.10
C ALA A 225 17.97 79.53 110.73
N ALA A 226 17.57 78.87 109.63
CA ALA A 226 17.79 79.36 108.27
C ALA A 226 17.09 80.70 108.01
N GLN A 227 15.84 80.84 108.49
CA GLN A 227 15.08 82.08 108.46
C GLN A 227 15.81 83.23 109.18
N THR A 228 16.33 82.94 110.37
CA THR A 228 17.08 83.90 111.19
C THR A 228 18.38 84.32 110.50
N GLN A 229 19.15 83.36 109.98
CA GLN A 229 20.39 83.64 109.27
C GLN A 229 20.16 84.50 108.02
N LEU A 230 19.09 84.23 107.27
CA LEU A 230 18.72 85.07 106.14
C LEU A 230 18.29 86.46 106.58
N ASN A 231 17.52 86.60 107.66
CA ASN A 231 17.18 87.92 108.23
C ASN A 231 18.43 88.71 108.62
N GLN A 232 19.41 88.07 109.27
CA GLN A 232 20.69 88.70 109.63
C GLN A 232 21.52 89.10 108.41
N SER A 233 21.49 88.30 107.34
CA SER A 233 22.20 88.62 106.09
C SER A 233 21.56 89.82 105.38
N ILE A 234 20.22 89.90 105.40
CA ILE A 234 19.47 91.06 104.89
C ILE A 234 19.72 92.31 105.74
N SER A 235 19.78 92.19 107.08
CA SER A 235 19.96 93.35 107.97
C SER A 235 21.30 94.06 107.80
N LYS A 236 22.33 93.34 107.32
CA LYS A 236 23.67 93.90 107.06
C LYS A 236 23.74 94.75 105.79
N GLN A 237 22.70 94.72 104.95
CA GLN A 237 22.70 95.46 103.70
C GLN A 237 22.35 96.95 103.91
N PRO A 238 23.10 97.89 103.33
CA PRO A 238 22.90 99.32 103.58
C PRO A 238 21.67 99.91 102.87
N SER A 239 21.10 99.21 101.87
CA SER A 239 20.04 99.76 101.02
C SER A 239 18.68 99.83 101.72
N VAL A 240 17.89 100.85 101.37
CA VAL A 240 16.51 101.02 101.89
C VAL A 240 15.60 99.87 101.44
N GLN A 241 15.81 99.35 100.22
CA GLN A 241 15.02 98.24 99.67
C GLN A 241 15.18 96.96 100.51
N TRP A 242 16.40 96.62 100.95
CA TRP A 242 16.63 95.44 101.81
C TRP A 242 16.01 95.57 103.21
N ARG A 243 15.97 96.78 103.77
CA ARG A 243 15.27 97.03 105.06
C ARG A 243 13.76 96.82 104.96
N LEU A 244 13.14 97.16 103.82
CA LEU A 244 11.72 96.89 103.59
C LEU A 244 11.45 95.38 103.50
N VAL A 245 12.31 94.63 102.80
CA VAL A 245 12.23 93.16 102.73
C VAL A 245 12.34 92.55 104.12
N LEU A 246 13.32 92.98 104.94
CA LEU A 246 13.48 92.48 106.29
C LEU A 246 12.23 92.73 107.16
N GLY A 247 11.68 93.95 107.13
CA GLY A 247 10.48 94.27 107.89
C GLY A 247 9.25 93.47 107.48
N ALA A 248 9.08 93.19 106.18
CA ALA A 248 8.02 92.30 105.70
C ALA A 248 8.25 90.84 106.11
N ARG A 249 9.50 90.34 106.05
CA ARG A 249 9.85 88.97 106.47
C ARG A 249 9.61 88.74 107.96
N ILE A 250 10.02 89.67 108.81
CA ILE A 250 9.79 89.55 110.27
C ILE A 250 8.29 89.50 110.57
N ARG A 251 7.47 90.35 109.94
CA ARG A 251 6.00 90.33 110.12
C ARG A 251 5.36 89.03 109.61
N LEU A 252 5.78 88.57 108.43
CA LEU A 252 5.33 87.29 107.86
C LEU A 252 5.65 86.14 108.80
N GLN A 253 6.90 86.07 109.29
CA GLN A 253 7.35 85.00 110.18
C GLN A 253 6.63 85.07 111.53
N ALA A 254 6.42 86.27 112.08
CA ALA A 254 5.66 86.44 113.31
C ALA A 254 4.21 85.96 113.16
N ASN A 255 3.52 86.36 112.09
CA ASN A 255 2.15 85.91 111.85
C ASN A 255 2.09 84.39 111.61
N LYS A 256 3.04 83.82 110.85
CA LYS A 256 3.12 82.36 110.67
C LYS A 256 3.35 81.62 111.98
N ALA A 257 4.31 82.08 112.79
CA ALA A 257 4.59 81.46 114.08
C ALA A 257 3.38 81.54 115.03
N THR A 258 2.59 82.62 114.97
CA THR A 258 1.33 82.72 115.73
C THR A 258 0.32 81.68 115.27
N LEU A 259 0.10 81.53 113.96
CA LEU A 259 -0.87 80.56 113.42
C LEU A 259 -0.43 79.09 113.62
N GLU A 260 0.86 78.82 113.48
CA GLU A 260 1.47 77.48 113.59
C GLU A 260 1.66 77.03 115.04
N ASN A 261 1.65 77.95 116.00
CA ASN A 261 1.73 77.64 117.42
C ASN A 261 0.31 77.57 118.02
N PRO A 262 -0.19 76.37 118.37
CA PRO A 262 -1.54 76.21 118.89
C PRO A 262 -1.80 77.05 120.14
N ALA A 263 -0.79 77.28 120.99
CA ALA A 263 -0.92 78.05 122.22
C ALA A 263 -1.07 79.56 121.97
N LEU A 264 -0.56 80.06 120.84
CA LEU A 264 -0.69 81.47 120.44
C LEU A 264 -1.96 81.71 119.60
N ASN A 265 -2.37 80.73 118.80
CA ASN A 265 -3.56 80.81 117.96
C ASN A 265 -4.87 80.47 118.69
N SER A 266 -4.84 79.66 119.75
CA SER A 266 -6.07 79.16 120.42
C SER A 266 -6.99 80.25 120.98
N GLY A 267 -6.51 81.49 121.13
CA GLY A 267 -7.27 82.64 121.64
C GLY A 267 -7.67 83.67 120.58
N LEU A 268 -7.30 83.50 119.31
CA LEU A 268 -7.65 84.41 118.22
C LEU A 268 -9.04 84.08 117.66
N THR A 269 -9.79 85.11 117.29
CA THR A 269 -11.05 84.97 116.55
C THR A 269 -10.77 84.56 115.10
N PRO A 270 -11.72 83.91 114.40
CA PRO A 270 -11.56 83.58 112.98
C PRO A 270 -11.27 84.80 112.09
N GLU A 271 -11.78 85.98 112.46
CA GLU A 271 -11.52 87.25 111.77
C GLU A 271 -10.06 87.68 111.98
N GLU A 272 -9.52 87.56 113.20
CA GLU A 272 -8.10 87.81 113.49
C GLU A 272 -7.16 86.78 112.84
N ILE A 273 -7.58 85.52 112.72
CA ILE A 273 -6.84 84.48 111.98
C ILE A 273 -6.80 84.83 110.49
N ALA A 274 -7.95 85.17 109.90
CA ALA A 274 -8.05 85.58 108.50
C ALA A 274 -7.22 86.85 108.22
N ASP A 275 -7.27 87.86 109.09
CA ASP A 275 -6.45 89.06 109.00
C ASP A 275 -4.95 88.72 109.07
N ALA A 276 -4.55 87.79 109.93
CA ALA A 276 -3.17 87.33 110.04
C ALA A 276 -2.71 86.57 108.79
N GLU A 277 -3.56 85.72 108.22
CA GLU A 277 -3.34 85.01 106.94
C GLU A 277 -3.24 85.99 105.77
N GLU A 278 -4.14 86.96 105.67
CA GLU A 278 -4.11 88.02 104.67
C GLU A 278 -2.82 88.85 104.80
N ALA A 279 -2.43 89.20 106.03
CA ALA A 279 -1.17 89.89 106.29
C ALA A 279 0.07 89.02 105.94
N ILE A 280 0.01 87.70 106.08
CA ILE A 280 1.07 86.79 105.60
C ILE A 280 1.18 86.90 104.08
N LEU A 281 0.07 86.78 103.36
CA LEU A 281 0.02 86.88 101.89
C LEU A 281 0.51 88.24 101.41
N ALA A 282 0.03 89.34 102.00
CA ALA A 282 0.43 90.70 101.66
C ALA A 282 1.93 90.94 101.90
N ASN A 283 2.49 90.42 103.00
CA ASN A 283 3.93 90.52 103.26
C ASN A 283 4.75 89.61 102.32
N GLN A 284 4.27 88.40 101.99
CA GLN A 284 4.88 87.52 100.99
C GLN A 284 4.96 88.22 99.64
N GLU A 285 3.86 88.82 99.19
CA GLU A 285 3.79 89.53 97.92
C GLU A 285 4.77 90.70 97.91
N ARG A 286 4.79 91.53 98.97
CA ARG A 286 5.77 92.61 99.14
C ARG A 286 7.22 92.14 99.04
N ILE A 287 7.56 91.04 99.71
CA ILE A 287 8.91 90.44 99.62
C ILE A 287 9.19 90.01 98.18
N SER A 288 8.25 89.33 97.54
CA SER A 288 8.41 88.80 96.19
C SER A 288 8.60 89.90 95.15
N VAL A 289 7.87 91.02 95.24
CA VAL A 289 7.96 92.17 94.33
C VAL A 289 9.33 92.83 94.45
N VAL A 290 9.79 93.14 95.67
CA VAL A 290 11.10 93.77 95.87
C VAL A 290 12.24 92.83 95.45
N LEU A 291 12.13 91.54 95.76
CA LEU A 291 13.10 90.54 95.28
C LEU A 291 13.08 90.40 93.75
N ARG A 292 11.94 90.58 93.09
CA ARG A 292 11.82 90.54 91.62
C ARG A 292 12.46 91.78 90.97
N GLU A 293 12.25 92.96 91.53
CA GLU A 293 12.88 94.21 91.06
C GLU A 293 14.41 94.18 91.22
N LEU A 294 14.92 93.59 92.30
CA LEU A 294 16.35 93.36 92.52
C LEU A 294 16.94 92.23 91.64
N ARG A 295 16.09 91.48 90.92
CA ARG A 295 16.46 90.38 90.00
C ARG A 295 16.34 90.81 88.52
N SER A 296 16.96 91.91 88.10
CA SER A 296 17.17 92.17 86.65
C SER A 296 18.13 91.19 85.95
N ALA A 297 18.34 90.00 86.53
CA ALA A 297 18.71 88.74 85.88
C ALA A 297 18.22 87.54 86.74
N PRO A 298 17.83 86.40 86.13
CA PRO A 298 17.11 85.29 86.77
C PRO A 298 17.95 84.55 87.84
N LEU A 299 17.32 84.18 88.96
CA LEU A 299 17.98 83.40 90.01
C LEU A 299 18.14 81.93 89.58
N LEU A 300 19.38 81.52 89.35
CA LEU A 300 19.81 80.12 89.25
C LEU A 300 20.79 79.79 90.38
N SER A 301 20.87 78.49 90.68
CA SER A 301 21.49 77.78 91.82
C SER A 301 22.78 78.42 92.40
N PRO A 302 23.05 78.31 93.73
CA PRO A 302 24.19 78.92 94.40
C PRO A 302 25.58 78.56 93.83
N ASP A 303 25.70 77.44 93.11
CA ASP A 303 26.98 76.88 92.63
C ASP A 303 27.31 77.20 91.16
N ASP A 304 26.56 78.08 90.47
CA ASP A 304 26.88 78.47 89.09
C ASP A 304 28.01 79.53 89.03
N PRO A 305 29.19 79.23 88.47
CA PRO A 305 30.35 80.12 88.45
C PRO A 305 30.18 81.40 87.59
N TYR A 306 29.10 81.51 86.80
CA TYR A 306 28.85 82.64 85.88
C TYR A 306 27.75 83.58 86.35
N ASN A 307 27.30 83.47 87.60
CA ASN A 307 26.24 84.31 88.17
C ASN A 307 26.75 85.68 88.65
N SER A 308 27.36 86.46 87.73
CA SER A 308 27.96 87.78 87.96
C SER A 308 27.04 88.96 87.64
N GLY A 309 25.75 88.71 87.40
CA GLY A 309 24.74 89.74 87.06
C GLY A 309 23.64 89.96 88.10
N SER A 310 23.62 89.20 89.20
CA SER A 310 22.60 89.37 90.26
C SER A 310 22.95 90.55 91.18
N LEU A 311 22.05 91.52 91.32
CA LEU A 311 22.14 92.58 92.33
C LEU A 311 21.82 92.06 93.76
N ILE A 312 21.46 90.78 93.92
CA ILE A 312 21.28 90.15 95.22
C ILE A 312 22.64 89.70 95.77
N PRO A 313 23.06 90.21 96.94
CA PRO A 313 24.29 89.80 97.62
C PRO A 313 24.41 88.27 97.75
N ALA A 314 25.63 87.74 97.57
CA ALA A 314 25.88 86.30 97.53
C ALA A 314 25.48 85.59 98.85
N ASP A 315 25.68 86.25 99.98
CA ASP A 315 25.27 85.79 101.32
C ASP A 315 23.75 85.64 101.44
N ILE A 316 22.97 86.57 100.85
CA ILE A 316 21.50 86.51 100.84
C ILE A 316 21.00 85.39 99.92
N ARG A 317 21.62 85.17 98.76
CA ARG A 317 21.24 84.06 97.87
C ARG A 317 21.49 82.70 98.52
N ALA A 318 22.66 82.51 99.13
CA ALA A 318 22.99 81.29 99.85
C ALA A 318 22.00 81.03 101.01
N ALA A 319 21.65 82.06 101.77
CA ALA A 319 20.70 81.94 102.87
C ALA A 319 19.25 81.72 102.39
N LEU A 320 18.83 82.24 101.23
CA LEU A 320 17.54 81.90 100.58
C LEU A 320 17.47 80.44 100.14
N SER A 321 18.55 79.88 99.58
CA SER A 321 18.61 78.45 99.26
C SER A 321 18.47 77.60 100.52
N THR A 322 19.21 77.97 101.56
CA THR A 322 19.19 77.27 102.86
C THR A 322 17.79 77.27 103.48
N GLU A 323 17.05 78.39 103.43
CA GLU A 323 15.66 78.44 103.90
C GLU A 323 14.73 77.56 103.06
N SER A 324 14.88 77.56 101.72
CA SER A 324 14.06 76.73 100.84
C SER A 324 14.30 75.23 101.03
N GLU A 325 15.55 74.82 101.25
CA GLU A 325 15.92 73.44 101.55
C GLU A 325 15.36 72.99 102.90
N ALA A 326 15.43 73.85 103.92
CA ALA A 326 14.85 73.57 105.23
C ALA A 326 13.32 73.43 105.18
N LEU A 327 12.62 74.25 104.36
CA LEU A 327 11.18 74.11 104.13
C LEU A 327 10.81 72.76 103.52
N LYS A 328 11.52 72.34 102.47
CA LYS A 328 11.27 71.05 101.81
C LYS A 328 11.57 69.86 102.72
N ALA A 329 12.61 69.98 103.55
CA ALA A 329 12.94 68.99 104.56
C ALA A 329 11.81 68.85 105.60
N LEU A 330 11.22 69.97 106.03
CA LEU A 330 10.07 69.97 106.94
C LEU A 330 8.84 69.32 106.29
N GLU A 331 8.47 69.71 105.07
CA GLU A 331 7.34 69.13 104.35
C GLU A 331 7.51 67.60 104.20
N THR A 332 8.73 67.15 103.90
CA THR A 332 9.06 65.72 103.79
C THR A 332 8.95 65.00 105.15
N ALA A 333 9.42 65.63 106.23
CA ALA A 333 9.31 65.08 107.58
C ALA A 333 7.84 64.98 108.03
N GLU A 334 7.03 66.00 107.74
CA GLU A 334 5.60 66.01 108.07
C GLU A 334 4.80 64.98 107.26
N ALA A 335 5.13 64.79 105.98
CA ALA A 335 4.55 63.74 105.16
C ALA A 335 4.88 62.34 105.69
N LYS A 336 6.14 62.10 106.10
CA LYS A 336 6.54 60.84 106.75
C LYS A 336 5.83 60.61 108.08
N LEU A 337 5.70 61.66 108.90
CA LEU A 337 4.95 61.58 110.16
C LEU A 337 3.48 61.25 109.91
N ARG A 338 2.86 61.81 108.86
CA ARG A 338 1.50 61.48 108.45
C ARG A 338 1.38 60.01 108.02
N GLU A 339 2.29 59.50 107.20
CA GLU A 339 2.27 58.08 106.78
C GLU A 339 2.51 57.11 107.96
N VAL A 340 3.31 57.49 108.96
CA VAL A 340 3.50 56.70 110.18
C VAL A 340 2.25 56.72 111.07
N LYS A 341 1.54 57.85 111.14
CA LYS A 341 0.32 58.01 111.95
C LYS A 341 -0.93 57.40 111.31
N ASP A 342 -1.04 57.51 109.99
CA ASP A 342 -2.18 57.07 109.18
C ASP A 342 -1.66 56.55 107.84
N PRO A 343 -1.25 55.27 107.77
CA PRO A 343 -0.66 54.69 106.57
C PRO A 343 -1.68 54.62 105.43
N SER A 344 -1.21 54.88 104.21
CA SER A 344 -2.05 54.86 103.01
C SER A 344 -2.71 53.49 102.74
N GLN A 345 -3.88 53.50 102.08
CA GLN A 345 -4.57 52.25 101.70
C GLN A 345 -3.71 51.34 100.82
N ASP A 346 -2.92 51.89 99.91
CA ASP A 346 -2.02 51.10 99.04
C ASP A 346 -0.97 50.33 99.88
N THR A 347 -0.41 50.96 100.91
CA THR A 347 0.52 50.30 101.86
C THR A 347 -0.19 49.21 102.64
N MET A 348 -1.43 49.45 103.07
CA MET A 348 -2.25 48.48 103.81
C MET A 348 -2.58 47.24 102.97
N ASP A 349 -3.03 47.42 101.73
CA ASP A 349 -3.41 46.34 100.82
C ASP A 349 -2.22 45.45 100.44
N LEU A 350 -1.05 46.04 100.20
CA LEU A 350 0.17 45.30 99.91
C LEU A 350 0.55 44.36 101.05
N VAL A 351 0.56 44.84 102.29
CA VAL A 351 0.93 44.03 103.46
C VAL A 351 -0.14 42.98 103.76
N GLN A 352 -1.43 43.28 103.59
CA GLN A 352 -2.51 42.30 103.72
C GLN A 352 -2.41 41.20 102.64
N ASN A 353 -2.03 41.55 101.42
CA ASN A 353 -1.79 40.59 100.35
C ASN A 353 -0.61 39.65 100.66
N ASP A 354 0.49 40.17 101.22
CA ASP A 354 1.63 39.35 101.66
C ASP A 354 1.21 38.31 102.71
N VAL A 355 0.35 38.69 103.67
CA VAL A 355 -0.21 37.76 104.66
C VAL A 355 -1.00 36.65 103.98
N ARG A 356 -1.86 36.98 103.01
CA ARG A 356 -2.69 36.01 102.26
C ARG A 356 -1.82 35.03 101.46
N VAL A 357 -0.78 35.52 100.77
CA VAL A 357 0.15 34.69 100.00
C VAL A 357 0.93 33.76 100.93
N ALA A 358 1.46 34.28 102.04
CA ALA A 358 2.17 33.47 103.03
C ALA A 358 1.26 32.40 103.66
N GLN A 359 -0.01 32.74 103.92
CA GLN A 359 -0.99 31.79 104.45
C GLN A 359 -1.31 30.67 103.45
N ALA A 360 -1.49 30.98 102.17
CA ALA A 360 -1.71 29.96 101.14
C ALA A 360 -0.50 29.03 100.96
N ALA A 361 0.72 29.59 101.00
CA ALA A 361 1.96 28.81 100.96
C ALA A 361 2.09 27.86 102.16
N LEU A 362 1.72 28.32 103.36
CA LEU A 362 1.69 27.49 104.56
C LEU A 362 0.68 26.36 104.43
N HIS A 363 -0.57 26.65 104.04
CA HIS A 363 -1.59 25.62 103.83
C HIS A 363 -1.13 24.57 102.80
N SER A 364 -0.46 24.99 101.72
CA SER A 364 0.08 24.06 100.72
C SER A 364 1.21 23.17 101.28
N ALA A 365 2.14 23.76 102.03
CA ALA A 365 3.23 23.02 102.67
C ALA A 365 2.71 22.04 103.74
N GLN A 366 1.73 22.47 104.54
CA GLN A 366 1.04 21.63 105.54
C GLN A 366 0.24 20.51 104.89
N ALA A 367 -0.48 20.77 103.79
CA ALA A 367 -1.20 19.74 103.05
C ALA A 367 -0.24 18.69 102.48
N ARG A 368 0.91 19.12 101.93
CA ARG A 368 1.95 18.20 101.45
C ARG A 368 2.56 17.35 102.56
N LEU A 369 2.83 17.97 103.72
CA LEU A 369 3.31 17.25 104.90
C LEU A 369 2.27 16.25 105.43
N GLN A 370 0.99 16.65 105.46
CA GLN A 370 -0.11 15.79 105.88
C GLN A 370 -0.29 14.60 104.93
N GLU A 371 -0.20 14.83 103.62
CA GLU A 371 -0.28 13.78 102.61
C GLU A 371 0.87 12.77 102.72
N LEU A 372 2.08 13.21 103.12
CA LEU A 372 3.20 12.31 103.39
C LEU A 372 3.02 11.55 104.70
N ARG A 373 2.50 12.20 105.76
CA ARG A 373 2.30 11.55 107.07
C ARG A 373 1.13 10.57 107.10
N ASN A 374 0.05 10.89 106.41
CA ASN A 374 -1.16 10.08 106.35
C ASN A 374 -1.84 10.25 104.97
N PRO A 375 -1.34 9.59 103.93
CA PRO A 375 -1.86 9.72 102.57
C PRO A 375 -3.32 9.24 102.49
N SER A 376 -4.13 9.90 101.66
CA SER A 376 -5.52 9.46 101.47
C SER A 376 -5.59 8.14 100.68
N GLU A 377 -6.59 7.29 100.96
CA GLU A 377 -6.82 6.05 100.20
C GLU A 377 -6.93 6.32 98.69
N ARG A 378 -7.57 7.43 98.31
CA ARG A 378 -7.71 7.86 96.92
C ARG A 378 -6.35 8.17 96.28
N THR A 379 -5.45 8.86 96.99
CA THR A 379 -4.11 9.20 96.47
C THR A 379 -3.27 7.96 96.25
N VAL A 380 -3.28 7.04 97.23
CA VAL A 380 -2.56 5.75 97.12
C VAL A 380 -3.13 4.93 95.96
N ALA A 381 -4.46 4.84 95.82
CA ALA A 381 -5.09 4.12 94.71
C ALA A 381 -4.74 4.71 93.33
N LEU A 382 -4.66 6.03 93.20
CA LEU A 382 -4.22 6.69 91.96
C LEU A 382 -2.74 6.39 91.65
N ALA A 383 -1.87 6.41 92.66
CA ALA A 383 -0.47 6.06 92.49
C ALA A 383 -0.29 4.58 92.11
N GLN A 384 -1.05 3.66 92.72
CA GLN A 384 -1.08 2.24 92.36
C GLN A 384 -1.57 2.02 90.91
N ASN A 385 -2.61 2.75 90.49
CA ASN A 385 -3.10 2.70 89.11
C ASN A 385 -2.04 3.18 88.11
N ASN A 386 -1.32 4.26 88.42
CA ASN A 386 -0.22 4.73 87.58
C ASN A 386 0.91 3.70 87.43
N VAL A 387 1.24 2.97 88.51
CA VAL A 387 2.18 1.83 88.45
C VAL A 387 1.65 0.73 87.53
N ALA A 388 0.37 0.36 87.67
CA ALA A 388 -0.24 -0.67 86.82
C ALA A 388 -0.25 -0.28 85.33
N ILE A 389 -0.55 0.98 85.00
CA ILE A 389 -0.51 1.52 83.63
C ILE A 389 0.92 1.51 83.08
N ALA A 390 1.90 1.94 83.87
CA ALA A 390 3.31 1.94 83.46
C ALA A 390 3.83 0.51 83.26
N GLN A 391 3.43 -0.44 84.12
CA GLN A 391 3.76 -1.85 84.00
C GLN A 391 3.17 -2.46 82.71
N ALA A 392 1.88 -2.23 82.45
CA ALA A 392 1.24 -2.69 81.21
C ALA A 392 1.91 -2.11 79.96
N SER A 393 2.36 -0.85 80.02
CA SER A 393 3.09 -0.20 78.93
C SER A 393 4.47 -0.82 78.70
N LEU A 394 5.18 -1.18 79.78
CA LEU A 394 6.45 -1.90 79.71
C LEU A 394 6.28 -3.31 79.13
N ASP A 395 5.26 -4.04 79.57
CA ASP A 395 4.97 -5.39 79.09
C ASP A 395 4.59 -5.38 77.60
N SER A 396 3.77 -4.42 77.18
CA SER A 396 3.48 -4.19 75.76
C SER A 396 4.74 -3.90 74.95
N ALA A 397 5.59 -2.98 75.40
CA ALA A 397 6.84 -2.65 74.71
C ALA A 397 7.80 -3.86 74.62
N LYS A 398 7.86 -4.69 75.67
CA LYS A 398 8.67 -5.93 75.68
C LYS A 398 8.13 -6.98 74.72
N GLU A 399 6.80 -7.18 74.66
CA GLU A 399 6.20 -8.14 73.73
C GLU A 399 6.37 -7.68 72.28
N GLU A 400 6.27 -6.38 71.98
CA GLU A 400 6.56 -5.83 70.66
C GLU A 400 8.02 -6.02 70.23
N LEU A 401 8.98 -5.88 71.17
CA LEU A 401 10.39 -6.15 70.93
C LEU A 401 10.62 -7.65 70.66
N LYS A 402 9.98 -8.52 71.44
CA LYS A 402 10.05 -9.98 71.28
C LYS A 402 9.46 -10.44 69.95
N GLU A 403 8.32 -9.91 69.52
CA GLU A 403 7.73 -10.21 68.21
C GLU A 403 8.60 -9.69 67.05
N LEU A 404 9.36 -8.61 67.26
CA LEU A 404 10.34 -8.14 66.28
C LEU A 404 11.54 -9.10 66.21
N GLN A 405 12.09 -9.52 67.35
CA GLN A 405 13.27 -10.41 67.43
C GLN A 405 12.95 -11.86 67.03
N SER A 406 11.73 -12.31 67.30
CA SER A 406 11.26 -13.68 67.07
C SER A 406 9.83 -13.64 66.54
N PRO A 407 9.65 -13.31 65.25
CA PRO A 407 8.32 -13.20 64.66
C PRO A 407 7.56 -14.52 64.75
N SER A 408 6.26 -14.43 64.99
CA SER A 408 5.38 -15.60 65.03
C SER A 408 5.40 -16.42 63.73
N GLN A 409 5.28 -17.75 63.85
CA GLN A 409 5.25 -18.66 62.69
C GLN A 409 4.10 -18.33 61.72
N THR A 410 2.95 -17.88 62.24
CA THR A 410 1.82 -17.43 61.43
C THR A 410 2.21 -16.27 60.53
N ARG A 411 2.92 -15.27 61.08
CA ARG A 411 3.36 -14.08 60.33
C ARG A 411 4.41 -14.42 59.27
N ILE A 412 5.37 -15.28 59.62
CA ILE A 412 6.36 -15.80 58.66
C ILE A 412 5.67 -16.55 57.52
N SER A 413 4.68 -17.39 57.84
CA SER A 413 3.94 -18.20 56.86
C SER A 413 3.14 -17.32 55.90
N LEU A 414 2.48 -16.26 56.40
CA LEU A 414 1.77 -15.29 55.55
C LEU A 414 2.71 -14.59 54.56
N VAL A 415 3.87 -14.12 55.02
CA VAL A 415 4.84 -13.44 54.13
C VAL A 415 5.48 -14.42 53.14
N ARG A 416 5.76 -15.67 53.54
CA ARG A 416 6.19 -16.72 52.60
C ARG A 416 5.14 -17.02 51.54
N ASN A 417 3.86 -17.06 51.92
CA ASN A 417 2.77 -17.24 50.95
C ASN A 417 2.74 -16.10 49.93
N ASN A 418 2.95 -14.85 50.36
CA ASN A 418 3.06 -13.72 49.44
C ASN A 418 4.25 -13.85 48.47
N VAL A 419 5.39 -14.39 48.92
CA VAL A 419 6.52 -14.71 48.02
C VAL A 419 6.11 -15.78 47.01
N ALA A 420 5.48 -16.87 47.45
CA ALA A 420 5.03 -17.94 46.57
C ALA A 420 4.03 -17.45 45.51
N ILE A 421 3.09 -16.58 45.88
CA ILE A 421 2.15 -15.94 44.96
C ILE A 421 2.90 -15.08 43.93
N ALA A 422 3.88 -14.28 44.36
CA ALA A 422 4.68 -13.46 43.45
C ALA A 422 5.58 -14.30 42.52
N GLU A 423 6.10 -15.44 42.99
CA GLU A 423 6.83 -16.40 42.15
C GLU A 423 5.92 -17.02 41.09
N ALA A 424 4.71 -17.44 41.47
CA ALA A 424 3.72 -17.95 40.54
C ALA A 424 3.30 -16.90 39.50
N ALA A 425 3.14 -15.63 39.92
CA ALA A 425 2.84 -14.52 39.02
C ALA A 425 3.98 -14.22 38.04
N LEU A 426 5.24 -14.37 38.47
CA LEU A 426 6.39 -14.24 37.57
C LEU A 426 6.41 -15.35 36.52
N VAL A 427 6.19 -16.60 36.93
CA VAL A 427 6.15 -17.75 36.01
C VAL A 427 5.04 -17.59 34.98
N SER A 428 3.83 -17.15 35.40
CA SER A 428 2.73 -16.91 34.46
C SER A 428 3.00 -15.75 33.52
N ALA A 429 3.61 -14.65 34.00
CA ALA A 429 4.02 -13.53 33.17
C ALA A 429 5.08 -13.92 32.13
N GLU A 430 6.05 -14.76 32.51
CA GLU A 430 7.07 -15.27 31.58
C GLU A 430 6.48 -16.20 30.51
N ALA A 431 5.55 -17.08 30.91
CA ALA A 431 4.85 -17.96 29.97
C ALA A 431 4.01 -17.17 28.96
N GLN A 432 3.26 -16.17 29.44
CA GLN A 432 2.46 -15.29 28.59
C GLN A 432 3.34 -14.49 27.62
N ALA A 433 4.45 -13.92 28.09
CA ALA A 433 5.37 -13.18 27.24
C ALA A 433 6.01 -14.07 26.15
N ARG A 434 6.33 -15.33 26.47
CA ARG A 434 6.81 -16.31 25.48
C ARG A 434 5.75 -16.60 24.43
N TYR A 435 4.52 -16.86 24.85
CA TYR A 435 3.40 -17.12 23.95
C TYR A 435 3.14 -15.96 22.99
N GLU A 436 3.16 -14.72 23.48
CA GLU A 436 2.97 -13.51 22.65
C GLU A 436 4.08 -13.34 21.60
N VAL A 437 5.34 -13.61 21.98
CA VAL A 437 6.47 -13.60 21.05
C VAL A 437 6.32 -14.69 19.99
N ASP A 438 5.97 -15.91 20.38
CA ASP A 438 5.80 -17.03 19.44
C ASP A 438 4.65 -16.77 18.47
N ALA A 439 3.52 -16.24 18.95
CA ALA A 439 2.38 -15.86 18.11
C ALA A 439 2.72 -14.73 17.12
N ALA A 440 3.43 -13.70 17.58
CA ALA A 440 3.88 -12.60 16.72
C ALA A 440 4.91 -13.09 15.69
N GLN A 441 5.82 -13.98 16.09
CA GLN A 441 6.81 -14.59 15.20
C GLN A 441 6.14 -15.45 14.13
N ALA A 442 5.14 -16.26 14.49
CA ALA A 442 4.36 -17.04 13.53
C ALA A 442 3.65 -16.13 12.51
N THR A 443 3.09 -15.00 12.97
CA THR A 443 2.46 -13.99 12.10
C THR A 443 3.46 -13.38 11.12
N LEU A 444 4.67 -13.03 11.59
CA LEU A 444 5.76 -12.54 10.75
C LEU A 444 6.21 -13.57 9.72
N ASN A 445 6.32 -14.84 10.12
CA ASN A 445 6.70 -15.94 9.22
C ASN A 445 5.66 -16.10 8.10
N VAL A 446 4.36 -16.05 8.42
CA VAL A 446 3.27 -16.12 7.43
C VAL A 446 3.31 -14.92 6.48
N ALA A 447 3.49 -13.70 7.01
CA ALA A 447 3.59 -12.49 6.19
C ALA A 447 4.82 -12.55 5.25
N SER A 448 5.96 -12.98 5.77
CA SER A 448 7.21 -13.10 5.01
C SER A 448 7.14 -14.20 3.96
N ALA A 449 6.53 -15.34 4.28
CA ALA A 449 6.30 -16.42 3.33
C ALA A 449 5.40 -15.96 2.18
N ARG A 450 4.34 -15.18 2.47
CA ARG A 450 3.47 -14.60 1.44
C ARG A 450 4.22 -13.61 0.55
N LEU A 451 5.04 -12.73 1.12
CA LEU A 451 5.86 -11.79 0.36
C LEU A 451 6.86 -12.54 -0.54
N ASN A 452 7.50 -13.59 -0.01
CA ASN A 452 8.42 -14.43 -0.78
C ASN A 452 7.70 -15.19 -1.89
N GLN A 453 6.49 -15.70 -1.68
CA GLN A 453 5.70 -16.33 -2.74
C GLN A 453 5.39 -15.36 -3.89
N LEU A 454 5.15 -14.09 -3.58
CA LEU A 454 4.92 -13.06 -4.60
C LEU A 454 6.24 -12.72 -5.33
N LYS A 455 7.34 -12.50 -4.62
CA LYS A 455 8.65 -12.15 -5.22
C LYS A 455 9.29 -13.31 -5.99
N THR A 456 9.06 -14.54 -5.54
CA THR A 456 9.62 -15.77 -6.09
C THR A 456 8.51 -16.81 -6.25
N PRO A 457 7.85 -16.85 -7.42
CA PRO A 457 6.83 -17.83 -7.73
C PRO A 457 7.37 -19.25 -7.58
N ARG A 458 6.53 -20.20 -7.18
CA ARG A 458 6.98 -21.58 -6.98
C ARG A 458 7.40 -22.17 -8.33
N PRO A 459 8.52 -22.94 -8.39
CA PRO A 459 8.95 -23.57 -9.64
C PRO A 459 7.88 -24.44 -10.30
N ALA A 460 7.06 -25.13 -9.49
CA ALA A 460 5.94 -25.94 -9.97
C ALA A 460 4.86 -25.09 -10.66
N GLU A 461 4.43 -23.99 -10.04
CA GLU A 461 3.42 -23.08 -10.63
C GLU A 461 3.92 -22.46 -11.92
N LEU A 462 5.20 -22.08 -11.97
CA LEU A 462 5.83 -21.54 -13.16
C LEU A 462 5.94 -22.60 -14.28
N ALA A 463 6.26 -23.85 -13.93
CA ALA A 463 6.31 -24.95 -14.88
C ALA A 463 4.91 -25.24 -15.46
N ASP A 464 3.88 -25.27 -14.62
CA ASP A 464 2.49 -25.48 -15.05
C ASP A 464 2.02 -24.35 -15.98
N ALA A 465 2.29 -23.09 -15.63
CA ALA A 465 1.94 -21.95 -16.46
C ALA A 465 2.67 -21.98 -17.82
N LYS A 466 3.96 -22.36 -17.84
CA LYS A 466 4.73 -22.54 -19.09
C LYS A 466 4.18 -23.70 -19.92
N ALA A 467 3.79 -24.80 -19.29
CA ALA A 467 3.18 -25.94 -19.98
C ALA A 467 1.82 -25.56 -20.61
N GLN A 468 1.03 -24.73 -19.93
CA GLN A 468 -0.22 -24.18 -20.48
C GLN A 468 0.02 -23.27 -21.69
N VAL A 469 1.04 -22.40 -21.64
CA VAL A 469 1.43 -21.59 -22.80
C VAL A 469 1.82 -22.50 -23.97
N ALA A 470 2.69 -23.49 -23.75
CA ALA A 470 3.10 -24.43 -24.79
C ALA A 470 1.91 -25.20 -25.39
N ALA A 471 0.98 -25.67 -24.55
CA ALA A 471 -0.25 -26.34 -25.01
C ALA A 471 -1.16 -25.41 -25.82
N ALA A 472 -1.29 -24.13 -25.42
CA ALA A 472 -2.06 -23.13 -26.15
C ALA A 472 -1.41 -22.75 -27.48
N GLU A 473 -0.07 -22.63 -27.52
CA GLU A 473 0.70 -22.43 -28.77
C GLU A 473 0.48 -23.60 -29.74
N GLN A 474 0.57 -24.83 -29.25
CA GLN A 474 0.30 -26.03 -30.04
C GLN A 474 -1.15 -26.04 -30.58
N THR A 475 -2.12 -25.67 -29.73
CA THR A 475 -3.53 -25.58 -30.14
C THR A 475 -3.74 -24.52 -31.22
N LEU A 476 -3.09 -23.36 -31.11
CA LEU A 476 -3.13 -22.31 -32.14
C LEU A 476 -2.48 -22.78 -33.45
N ALA A 477 -1.34 -23.47 -33.38
CA ALA A 477 -0.67 -24.02 -34.56
C ALA A 477 -1.54 -25.04 -35.31
N LEU A 478 -2.15 -25.99 -34.58
CA LEU A 478 -3.06 -27.00 -35.16
C LEU A 478 -4.28 -26.36 -35.84
N ASN A 479 -4.85 -25.32 -35.23
CA ASN A 479 -6.00 -24.60 -35.77
C ASN A 479 -5.65 -23.69 -36.96
N ARG A 480 -4.41 -23.21 -37.07
CA ARG A 480 -3.93 -22.40 -38.20
C ARG A 480 -3.62 -23.21 -39.45
N GLU A 481 -2.94 -24.34 -39.32
CA GLU A 481 -2.34 -25.01 -40.48
C GLU A 481 -3.04 -26.28 -40.95
N ALA A 482 -3.46 -27.17 -40.04
CA ALA A 482 -3.85 -28.53 -40.45
C ALA A 482 -5.36 -28.66 -40.69
N TYR A 483 -6.19 -28.34 -39.69
CA TYR A 483 -7.62 -28.66 -39.76
C TYR A 483 -8.40 -27.73 -40.71
N ALA A 484 -8.12 -26.44 -40.67
CA ALA A 484 -8.80 -25.48 -41.54
C ALA A 484 -8.44 -25.71 -43.02
N ARG A 485 -7.16 -25.92 -43.34
CA ARG A 485 -6.72 -26.07 -44.73
C ARG A 485 -7.19 -27.37 -45.36
N HIS A 486 -7.06 -28.50 -44.65
CA HIS A 486 -7.49 -29.80 -45.20
C HIS A 486 -9.00 -29.86 -45.42
N ASN A 487 -9.80 -29.32 -44.49
CA ASN A 487 -11.26 -29.30 -44.65
C ASN A 487 -11.69 -28.34 -45.77
N ILE A 488 -11.07 -27.17 -45.89
CA ILE A 488 -11.31 -26.22 -46.99
C ILE A 488 -10.94 -26.87 -48.34
N GLN A 489 -9.79 -27.57 -48.41
CA GLN A 489 -9.35 -28.24 -49.63
C GLN A 489 -10.27 -29.39 -50.03
N ALA A 490 -10.71 -30.21 -49.06
CA ALA A 490 -11.66 -31.29 -49.30
C ALA A 490 -13.02 -30.77 -49.80
N ALA A 491 -13.56 -29.74 -49.15
CA ALA A 491 -14.82 -29.12 -49.56
C ALA A 491 -14.69 -28.44 -50.95
N GLN A 492 -13.57 -27.78 -51.25
CA GLN A 492 -13.31 -27.23 -52.59
C GLN A 492 -13.19 -28.33 -53.65
N ALA A 493 -12.51 -29.45 -53.33
CA ALA A 493 -12.39 -30.57 -54.25
C ALA A 493 -13.76 -31.18 -54.59
N ARG A 494 -14.68 -31.19 -53.61
CA ARG A 494 -16.08 -31.62 -53.82
C ARG A 494 -16.85 -30.69 -54.76
N VAL A 495 -16.72 -29.37 -54.59
CA VAL A 495 -17.29 -28.37 -55.51
C VAL A 495 -16.75 -28.61 -56.93
N ASN A 496 -15.42 -28.67 -57.08
CA ASN A 496 -14.78 -28.87 -58.39
C ASN A 496 -15.19 -30.20 -59.05
N GLN A 497 -15.47 -31.24 -58.27
CA GLN A 497 -15.94 -32.52 -58.79
C GLN A 497 -17.34 -32.40 -59.38
N ILE A 498 -18.26 -31.73 -58.69
CA ILE A 498 -19.64 -31.56 -59.15
C ILE A 498 -19.68 -30.62 -60.36
N GLU A 499 -18.88 -29.56 -60.37
CA GLU A 499 -18.74 -28.67 -61.54
C GLU A 499 -18.26 -29.41 -62.79
N ARG A 500 -17.33 -30.36 -62.65
CA ARG A 500 -16.91 -31.22 -63.77
C ARG A 500 -18.03 -32.13 -64.25
N GLN A 501 -18.79 -32.72 -63.33
CA GLN A 501 -19.96 -33.55 -63.67
C GLN A 501 -21.04 -32.74 -64.38
N LEU A 502 -21.24 -31.48 -63.98
CA LEU A 502 -22.14 -30.55 -64.64
C LEU A 502 -21.65 -30.19 -66.06
N ALA A 503 -20.34 -29.97 -66.25
CA ALA A 503 -19.80 -29.75 -67.58
C ALA A 503 -19.98 -30.96 -68.52
N GLU A 504 -19.96 -32.18 -67.97
CA GLU A 504 -20.20 -33.43 -68.71
C GLU A 504 -21.67 -33.64 -69.14
N THR A 505 -22.62 -32.85 -68.64
CA THR A 505 -24.03 -32.90 -69.11
C THR A 505 -24.24 -32.14 -70.41
N GLN A 506 -23.27 -31.33 -70.84
CA GLN A 506 -23.33 -30.59 -72.10
C GLN A 506 -22.62 -31.35 -73.22
N VAL A 507 -23.30 -31.47 -74.35
CA VAL A 507 -22.78 -32.11 -75.55
C VAL A 507 -22.44 -31.01 -76.55
N LEU A 508 -21.14 -30.84 -76.81
CA LEU A 508 -20.60 -29.76 -77.63
C LEU A 508 -20.24 -30.25 -79.04
N ALA A 509 -20.36 -29.38 -80.03
CA ALA A 509 -19.86 -29.66 -81.37
C ALA A 509 -18.31 -29.67 -81.40
N PRO A 510 -17.65 -30.73 -81.89
CA PRO A 510 -16.19 -30.80 -81.90
C PRO A 510 -15.55 -29.97 -83.03
N PHE A 511 -16.32 -29.63 -84.07
CA PHE A 511 -15.91 -28.83 -85.22
C PHE A 511 -17.13 -28.18 -85.90
N ASP A 512 -16.88 -27.28 -86.85
CA ASP A 512 -17.93 -26.63 -87.65
C ASP A 512 -18.54 -27.62 -88.65
N GLY A 513 -19.87 -27.77 -88.66
CA GLY A 513 -20.53 -28.80 -89.45
C GLY A 513 -22.03 -28.64 -89.57
N VAL A 514 -22.69 -29.67 -90.09
CA VAL A 514 -24.14 -29.76 -90.25
C VAL A 514 -24.62 -31.04 -89.57
N VAL A 515 -25.73 -30.95 -88.85
CA VAL A 515 -26.40 -32.10 -88.25
C VAL A 515 -27.11 -32.90 -89.34
N THR A 516 -26.71 -34.16 -89.52
CA THR A 516 -27.27 -35.02 -90.58
C THR A 516 -28.26 -36.05 -90.06
N GLN A 517 -28.13 -36.40 -88.78
CA GLN A 517 -29.01 -37.37 -88.15
C GLN A 517 -29.19 -37.03 -86.68
N ILE A 518 -30.42 -37.18 -86.19
CA ILE A 518 -30.77 -37.11 -84.77
C ILE A 518 -31.21 -38.52 -84.36
N TRP A 519 -30.49 -39.09 -83.41
CA TRP A 519 -30.69 -40.46 -82.92
C TRP A 519 -31.59 -40.51 -81.70
N LEU A 520 -31.60 -39.45 -80.89
CA LEU A 520 -32.40 -39.34 -79.66
C LEU A 520 -33.27 -38.08 -79.69
N SER A 521 -34.55 -38.26 -79.42
CA SER A 521 -35.51 -37.16 -79.28
C SER A 521 -35.47 -36.55 -77.87
N LEU A 522 -35.97 -35.32 -77.76
CA LEU A 522 -36.14 -34.63 -76.48
C LEU A 522 -36.87 -35.53 -75.47
N GLY A 523 -36.32 -35.64 -74.26
CA GLY A 523 -36.85 -36.48 -73.19
C GLY A 523 -36.38 -37.94 -73.20
N ALA A 524 -35.67 -38.41 -74.23
CA ALA A 524 -35.05 -39.74 -74.24
C ALA A 524 -33.86 -39.83 -73.27
N ILE A 525 -33.49 -41.03 -72.85
CA ILE A 525 -32.30 -41.26 -72.02
C ILE A 525 -31.10 -41.42 -72.95
N ALA A 526 -30.15 -40.48 -72.85
CA ALA A 526 -28.87 -40.59 -73.50
C ALA A 526 -27.91 -41.36 -72.59
N SER A 527 -27.29 -42.43 -73.11
CA SER A 527 -26.39 -43.27 -72.33
C SER A 527 -24.95 -43.14 -72.80
N SER A 528 -24.05 -42.94 -71.84
CA SER A 528 -22.61 -42.99 -72.05
C SER A 528 -22.09 -44.44 -72.10
N ARG A 529 -22.85 -45.43 -71.60
CA ARG A 529 -22.55 -46.87 -71.61
C ARG A 529 -23.83 -47.74 -71.67
N PRO A 530 -24.09 -48.51 -72.74
CA PRO A 530 -23.39 -48.46 -74.03
C PRO A 530 -23.52 -47.06 -74.65
N LYS A 531 -22.55 -46.68 -75.48
CA LYS A 531 -22.53 -45.37 -76.13
C LYS A 531 -23.71 -45.26 -77.10
N THR A 532 -24.70 -44.43 -76.78
CA THR A 532 -25.80 -44.10 -77.68
C THR A 532 -25.59 -42.71 -78.24
N PRO A 533 -25.46 -42.53 -79.57
CA PRO A 533 -25.34 -41.20 -80.17
C PRO A 533 -26.61 -40.39 -79.95
N ILE A 534 -26.46 -39.07 -79.78
CA ILE A 534 -27.57 -38.11 -79.72
C ILE A 534 -27.79 -37.52 -81.11
N VAL A 535 -26.71 -37.04 -81.75
CA VAL A 535 -26.72 -36.52 -83.13
C VAL A 535 -25.46 -36.94 -83.88
N THR A 536 -25.54 -36.98 -85.21
CA THR A 536 -24.38 -37.11 -86.10
C THR A 536 -24.08 -35.76 -86.72
N VAL A 537 -22.88 -35.24 -86.49
CA VAL A 537 -22.38 -34.01 -87.11
C VAL A 537 -21.39 -34.36 -88.21
N VAL A 538 -21.63 -33.80 -89.38
CA VAL A 538 -20.79 -33.98 -90.57
C VAL A 538 -20.15 -32.65 -90.93
N SER A 539 -18.85 -32.65 -91.21
CA SER A 539 -18.13 -31.43 -91.61
C SER A 539 -18.61 -30.93 -92.97
N LYS A 540 -18.61 -29.61 -93.15
CA LYS A 540 -18.86 -28.99 -94.46
C LYS A 540 -17.72 -29.20 -95.45
N ASP A 541 -16.52 -29.50 -94.95
CA ASP A 541 -15.39 -29.85 -95.81
C ASP A 541 -15.62 -31.22 -96.45
N VAL A 542 -15.41 -31.30 -97.75
CA VAL A 542 -15.53 -32.55 -98.51
C VAL A 542 -14.22 -32.97 -99.16
N VAL A 543 -14.08 -34.27 -99.35
CA VAL A 543 -13.00 -34.90 -100.12
C VAL A 543 -13.64 -35.73 -101.22
N VAL A 544 -12.98 -35.83 -102.37
CA VAL A 544 -13.41 -36.71 -103.45
C VAL A 544 -12.55 -37.96 -103.39
N SER A 545 -13.18 -39.11 -103.30
CA SER A 545 -12.53 -40.42 -103.28
C SER A 545 -12.83 -41.16 -104.58
N LEU A 546 -11.86 -41.92 -105.08
CA LEU A 546 -12.09 -42.89 -106.13
C LEU A 546 -11.29 -44.14 -105.86
N ARG A 547 -11.75 -45.25 -106.45
CA ARG A 547 -11.03 -46.53 -106.43
C ARG A 547 -10.60 -46.87 -107.84
N VAL A 548 -9.30 -47.04 -108.05
CA VAL A 548 -8.69 -47.40 -109.34
C VAL A 548 -8.08 -48.79 -109.28
N GLU A 549 -8.22 -49.57 -110.35
CA GLU A 549 -7.57 -50.87 -110.50
C GLU A 549 -6.04 -50.73 -110.49
N GLU A 550 -5.34 -51.82 -110.17
CA GLU A 550 -3.88 -51.89 -110.14
C GLU A 550 -3.22 -51.38 -111.45
N THR A 551 -3.79 -51.70 -112.60
CA THR A 551 -3.25 -51.26 -113.90
C THR A 551 -3.37 -49.74 -114.14
N ALA A 552 -4.23 -49.07 -113.37
CA ALA A 552 -4.54 -47.64 -113.49
C ALA A 552 -3.88 -46.78 -112.39
N VAL A 553 -3.49 -47.36 -111.25
CA VAL A 553 -2.93 -46.59 -110.12
C VAL A 553 -1.68 -45.81 -110.48
N ALA A 554 -0.86 -46.31 -111.41
CA ALA A 554 0.37 -45.67 -111.87
C ALA A 554 0.16 -44.29 -112.52
N TYR A 555 -1.07 -43.97 -112.95
CA TYR A 555 -1.42 -42.66 -113.49
C TYR A 555 -1.65 -41.60 -112.40
N PHE A 556 -1.90 -41.99 -111.15
CA PHE A 556 -2.22 -41.09 -110.05
C PHE A 556 -1.00 -40.87 -109.15
N ARG A 557 -0.59 -39.60 -108.98
CA ARG A 557 0.51 -39.21 -108.10
C ARG A 557 0.07 -38.12 -107.13
N GLU A 558 0.53 -38.18 -105.89
CA GLU A 558 0.26 -37.12 -104.92
C GLU A 558 0.74 -35.75 -105.42
N GLY A 559 -0.06 -34.72 -105.18
CA GLY A 559 0.18 -33.36 -105.66
C GLY A 559 -0.24 -33.07 -107.09
N GLN A 560 -0.56 -34.10 -107.89
CA GLN A 560 -1.05 -33.92 -109.27
C GLN A 560 -2.47 -33.34 -109.30
N SER A 561 -2.72 -32.40 -110.21
CA SER A 561 -4.06 -31.86 -110.49
C SER A 561 -4.84 -32.75 -111.44
N VAL A 562 -6.11 -32.95 -111.13
CA VAL A 562 -7.07 -33.70 -111.95
C VAL A 562 -8.39 -32.94 -112.07
N GLN A 563 -9.19 -33.26 -113.08
CA GLN A 563 -10.47 -32.60 -113.32
C GLN A 563 -11.61 -33.50 -112.88
N PHE A 564 -12.47 -32.99 -112.01
CA PHE A 564 -13.69 -33.66 -111.55
C PHE A 564 -14.92 -33.02 -112.18
N ALA A 565 -15.80 -33.86 -112.71
CA ALA A 565 -17.11 -33.45 -113.20
C ALA A 565 -18.17 -34.28 -112.49
N SER A 566 -19.21 -33.62 -111.97
CA SER A 566 -20.38 -34.30 -111.42
C SER A 566 -21.63 -33.79 -112.14
N PRO A 567 -22.64 -34.65 -112.41
CA PRO A 567 -23.94 -34.20 -112.88
C PRO A 567 -24.57 -33.12 -112.00
N ALA A 568 -24.27 -33.14 -110.69
CA ALA A 568 -24.77 -32.17 -109.73
C ALA A 568 -24.12 -30.78 -109.85
N LEU A 569 -23.01 -30.64 -110.58
CA LEU A 569 -22.26 -29.39 -110.73
C LEU A 569 -22.61 -28.61 -112.03
N ALA A 570 -23.84 -28.71 -112.56
CA ALA A 570 -24.34 -27.89 -113.68
C ALA A 570 -23.35 -27.66 -114.86
N GLY A 571 -22.56 -28.68 -115.21
CA GLY A 571 -21.55 -28.60 -116.29
C GLY A 571 -20.21 -27.96 -115.92
N GLN A 572 -20.03 -27.50 -114.68
CA GLN A 572 -18.76 -27.01 -114.17
C GLN A 572 -17.78 -28.18 -113.93
N ARG A 573 -16.52 -27.97 -114.29
CA ARG A 573 -15.41 -28.87 -113.95
C ARG A 573 -14.64 -28.28 -112.78
N LEU A 574 -14.44 -29.09 -111.75
CA LEU A 574 -13.75 -28.71 -110.53
C LEU A 574 -12.32 -29.26 -110.59
N GLU A 575 -11.35 -28.39 -110.39
CA GLU A 575 -9.96 -28.84 -110.25
C GLU A 575 -9.76 -29.44 -108.85
N LEU A 576 -9.30 -30.67 -108.81
CA LEU A 576 -8.94 -31.36 -107.58
C LEU A 576 -7.43 -31.57 -107.53
N ARG A 577 -6.87 -31.54 -106.32
CA ARG A 577 -5.51 -32.01 -106.06
C ARG A 577 -5.55 -33.38 -105.42
N ILE A 578 -4.77 -34.31 -105.95
CA ILE A 578 -4.56 -35.60 -105.29
C ILE A 578 -3.81 -35.37 -103.98
N ASP A 579 -4.52 -35.57 -102.86
CA ASP A 579 -3.94 -35.43 -101.52
C ASP A 579 -3.23 -36.71 -101.10
N ARG A 580 -3.81 -37.86 -101.46
CA ARG A 580 -3.30 -39.16 -101.06
C ARG A 580 -3.64 -40.23 -102.09
N VAL A 581 -2.65 -41.05 -102.41
CA VAL A 581 -2.87 -42.36 -103.02
C VAL A 581 -2.57 -43.39 -101.95
N ALA A 582 -3.56 -44.23 -101.60
CA ALA A 582 -3.39 -45.22 -100.55
C ALA A 582 -2.21 -46.15 -100.90
N PRO A 583 -1.24 -46.36 -99.98
CA PRO A 583 -0.03 -47.13 -100.27
C PRO A 583 -0.30 -48.64 -100.42
N ALA A 584 -1.47 -49.10 -99.98
CA ALA A 584 -1.93 -50.48 -100.14
C ALA A 584 -3.33 -50.49 -100.76
N GLY A 585 -3.55 -51.40 -101.71
CA GLY A 585 -4.84 -51.65 -102.32
C GLY A 585 -5.72 -52.56 -101.46
N ASP A 586 -7.02 -52.49 -101.67
CA ASP A 586 -7.98 -53.44 -101.14
C ASP A 586 -7.79 -54.79 -101.85
N GLN A 587 -7.46 -55.84 -101.09
CA GLN A 587 -7.17 -57.16 -101.66
C GLN A 587 -8.40 -57.88 -102.21
N LYS A 588 -9.61 -57.50 -101.78
CA LYS A 588 -10.85 -58.10 -102.24
C LYS A 588 -11.27 -57.51 -103.57
N ASP A 589 -11.15 -56.19 -103.70
CA ASP A 589 -11.62 -55.45 -104.87
C ASP A 589 -10.50 -55.19 -105.89
N HIS A 590 -9.24 -55.51 -105.57
CA HIS A 590 -8.04 -55.22 -106.38
C HIS A 590 -7.94 -53.74 -106.82
N THR A 591 -8.36 -52.82 -105.94
CA THR A 591 -8.35 -51.38 -106.20
C THR A 591 -7.56 -50.58 -105.16
N PHE A 592 -7.05 -49.43 -105.57
CA PHE A 592 -6.36 -48.47 -104.72
C PHE A 592 -7.24 -47.23 -104.50
N LEU A 593 -7.35 -46.79 -103.25
CA LEU A 593 -8.07 -45.58 -102.89
C LEU A 593 -7.22 -44.36 -103.22
N VAL A 594 -7.78 -43.43 -103.99
CA VAL A 594 -7.20 -42.11 -104.26
C VAL A 594 -8.13 -41.07 -103.66
N GLN A 595 -7.61 -40.23 -102.79
CA GLN A 595 -8.34 -39.12 -102.17
C GLN A 595 -7.80 -37.79 -102.69
N MET A 596 -8.73 -36.89 -102.97
CA MET A 596 -8.44 -35.60 -103.58
C MET A 596 -9.28 -34.52 -102.90
N SER A 597 -8.70 -33.34 -102.71
CA SER A 597 -9.44 -32.17 -102.22
C SER A 597 -9.65 -31.17 -103.36
N PRO A 598 -10.78 -30.48 -103.39
CA PRO A 598 -10.99 -29.33 -104.26
C PRO A 598 -9.91 -28.24 -104.06
N LEU A 599 -9.47 -27.65 -105.17
CA LEU A 599 -8.63 -26.45 -105.15
C LEU A 599 -9.51 -25.20 -105.28
N GLY A 600 -9.47 -24.32 -104.28
CA GLY A 600 -10.20 -23.05 -104.28
C GLY A 600 -11.63 -23.12 -103.69
N THR A 601 -12.46 -22.12 -103.98
CA THR A 601 -13.84 -22.05 -103.46
C THR A 601 -14.71 -23.10 -104.16
N VAL A 602 -15.23 -24.04 -103.37
CA VAL A 602 -16.05 -25.14 -103.87
C VAL A 602 -17.52 -24.69 -103.93
N PRO A 603 -18.27 -24.98 -105.01
CA PRO A 603 -19.74 -24.94 -105.01
C PRO A 603 -20.33 -25.88 -103.95
N ASP A 604 -21.65 -25.84 -103.67
CA ASP A 604 -22.36 -26.71 -102.69
C ASP A 604 -22.25 -28.21 -103.03
N LEU A 605 -21.06 -28.78 -102.84
CA LEU A 605 -20.68 -30.14 -103.19
C LEU A 605 -20.96 -31.05 -102.00
N LYS A 606 -22.13 -31.67 -102.02
CA LYS A 606 -22.61 -32.49 -100.91
C LYS A 606 -21.92 -33.87 -100.87
N PRO A 607 -21.56 -34.37 -99.68
CA PRO A 607 -21.18 -35.77 -99.50
C PRO A 607 -22.23 -36.72 -100.09
N GLY A 608 -21.78 -37.82 -100.68
CA GLY A 608 -22.59 -38.82 -101.37
C GLY A 608 -22.78 -38.57 -102.87
N LEU A 609 -22.42 -37.39 -103.40
CA LEU A 609 -22.47 -37.14 -104.83
C LEU A 609 -21.45 -38.00 -105.59
N SER A 610 -21.86 -38.54 -106.72
CA SER A 610 -20.97 -39.22 -107.65
C SER A 610 -20.50 -38.27 -108.76
N GLY A 611 -19.34 -38.56 -109.32
CA GLY A 611 -18.81 -37.87 -110.49
C GLY A 611 -17.69 -38.66 -111.15
N GLU A 612 -17.04 -38.04 -112.11
CA GLU A 612 -15.92 -38.61 -112.84
C GLU A 612 -14.68 -37.75 -112.71
N VAL A 613 -13.55 -38.39 -112.42
CA VAL A 613 -12.22 -37.78 -112.46
C VAL A 613 -11.53 -38.17 -113.75
N SER A 614 -11.13 -37.16 -114.53
CA SER A 614 -10.41 -37.32 -115.79
C SER A 614 -8.91 -37.06 -115.63
N ILE A 615 -8.07 -37.93 -116.18
CA ILE A 615 -6.59 -37.88 -116.13
C ILE A 615 -5.94 -38.19 -117.49
N LEU A 616 -4.79 -37.60 -117.81
CA LEU A 616 -4.07 -37.78 -119.08
C LEU A 616 -3.02 -38.93 -118.99
N ALA A 617 -2.98 -39.85 -119.97
CA ALA A 617 -2.05 -41.00 -120.07
C ALA A 617 -1.29 -41.04 -121.43
N GLY A 618 0.06 -41.04 -121.43
CA GLY A 618 0.95 -41.15 -122.62
C GLY A 618 2.43 -41.46 -122.28
N ARG A 619 3.24 -41.94 -123.26
CA ARG A 619 4.71 -42.20 -123.19
C ARG A 619 5.47 -41.60 -124.39
N GLU A 620 6.73 -41.19 -124.22
CA GLU A 620 7.56 -40.52 -125.24
C GLU A 620 8.84 -41.34 -125.59
N ASN A 621 9.46 -41.07 -126.76
CA ASN A 621 10.74 -41.60 -127.28
C ASN A 621 10.80 -43.10 -127.69
N VAL A 622 10.11 -43.50 -128.77
CA VAL A 622 10.13 -44.89 -129.30
C VAL A 622 10.37 -44.95 -130.83
N VAL A 623 11.02 -46.00 -131.35
CA VAL A 623 11.29 -46.20 -132.79
C VAL A 623 10.16 -47.00 -133.43
N LEU A 624 9.59 -46.49 -134.51
CA LEU A 624 8.45 -47.08 -135.21
C LEU A 624 8.85 -47.51 -136.63
N VAL A 625 8.50 -48.74 -137.00
CA VAL A 625 8.70 -49.28 -138.35
C VAL A 625 7.33 -49.66 -138.95
N PRO A 626 7.09 -49.44 -140.26
CA PRO A 626 5.88 -49.89 -140.92
C PRO A 626 5.71 -51.40 -140.76
N LYS A 627 4.50 -51.83 -140.37
CA LYS A 627 4.22 -53.23 -140.07
C LYS A 627 4.46 -54.15 -141.27
N GLU A 628 4.30 -53.65 -142.50
CA GLU A 628 4.51 -54.46 -143.71
C GLU A 628 5.97 -54.86 -143.95
N ALA A 629 6.95 -54.11 -143.43
CA ALA A 629 8.37 -54.44 -143.55
C ALA A 629 8.79 -55.64 -142.68
N VAL A 630 7.98 -55.99 -141.68
CA VAL A 630 8.33 -56.96 -140.65
C VAL A 630 7.74 -58.33 -141.00
N ARG A 631 8.62 -59.29 -141.27
CA ARG A 631 8.27 -60.71 -141.41
C ARG A 631 8.23 -61.36 -140.03
N ARG A 632 7.32 -62.31 -139.86
CA ARG A 632 7.20 -63.10 -138.65
C ARG A 632 7.30 -64.58 -139.00
N GLN A 633 8.30 -65.25 -138.42
CA GLN A 633 8.47 -66.69 -138.54
C GLN A 633 8.40 -67.30 -137.14
N GLY A 634 7.21 -67.76 -136.75
CA GLY A 634 6.94 -68.19 -135.38
C GLY A 634 6.93 -67.01 -134.38
N SER A 635 7.83 -67.06 -133.40
CA SER A 635 8.01 -66.01 -132.38
C SER A 635 9.02 -64.94 -132.77
N GLU A 636 9.82 -65.17 -133.81
CA GLU A 636 10.87 -64.27 -134.23
C GLU A 636 10.36 -63.31 -135.31
N PHE A 637 10.71 -62.04 -135.14
CA PHE A 637 10.47 -61.00 -136.14
C PHE A 637 11.77 -60.71 -136.87
N SER A 638 11.67 -60.55 -138.17
CA SER A 638 12.81 -60.24 -139.02
C SER A 638 12.39 -59.29 -140.12
N LEU A 639 13.28 -58.43 -140.57
CA LEU A 639 13.07 -57.57 -141.72
C LEU A 639 14.33 -57.56 -142.58
N PHE A 640 14.23 -57.03 -143.80
CA PHE A 640 15.39 -56.76 -144.63
C PHE A 640 15.69 -55.27 -144.61
N ILE A 641 16.94 -54.92 -144.37
CA ILE A 641 17.46 -53.57 -144.61
C ILE A 641 18.25 -53.53 -145.92
N VAL A 642 18.32 -52.38 -146.57
CA VAL A 642 19.10 -52.17 -147.79
C VAL A 642 20.39 -51.44 -147.45
N GLN A 643 21.54 -52.08 -147.72
CA GLN A 643 22.87 -51.50 -147.61
C GLN A 643 23.69 -51.87 -148.86
N ASP A 644 24.38 -50.89 -149.46
CA ASP A 644 25.19 -51.07 -150.69
C ASP A 644 24.46 -51.78 -151.85
N ALA A 645 23.19 -51.42 -152.08
CA ALA A 645 22.30 -52.01 -153.08
C ALA A 645 22.09 -53.53 -152.93
N ARG A 646 22.28 -54.06 -151.71
CA ARG A 646 22.01 -55.45 -151.33
C ARG A 646 21.08 -55.50 -150.13
N ALA A 647 20.26 -56.55 -150.08
CA ALA A 647 19.40 -56.83 -148.93
C ALA A 647 20.19 -57.56 -147.85
N HIS A 648 20.13 -57.07 -146.61
CA HIS A 648 20.67 -57.71 -145.42
C HIS A 648 19.52 -58.13 -144.51
N PHE A 649 19.53 -59.40 -144.10
CA PHE A 649 18.56 -59.97 -143.19
C PHE A 649 18.88 -59.53 -141.75
N VAL A 650 17.90 -58.94 -141.08
CA VAL A 650 18.03 -58.46 -139.70
C VAL A 650 16.91 -59.00 -138.85
N GLU A 651 17.28 -59.70 -137.79
CA GLU A 651 16.34 -60.12 -136.75
C GLU A 651 16.06 -58.95 -135.79
N VAL A 652 14.79 -58.73 -135.46
CA VAL A 652 14.31 -57.57 -134.69
C VAL A 652 13.38 -57.99 -133.56
N ALA A 653 13.31 -57.18 -132.51
CA ALA A 653 12.36 -57.37 -131.41
C ALA A 653 11.17 -56.40 -131.54
N GLY A 654 9.95 -56.91 -131.66
CA GLY A 654 8.73 -56.10 -131.77
C GLY A 654 8.15 -55.65 -130.42
N GLY A 655 7.63 -54.42 -130.36
CA GLY A 655 6.97 -53.77 -129.22
C GLY A 655 5.49 -53.44 -129.46
N LEU A 656 4.98 -52.35 -128.85
CA LEU A 656 3.58 -51.93 -128.97
C LEU A 656 3.24 -51.53 -130.41
N THR A 657 2.01 -51.80 -130.85
CA THR A 657 1.52 -51.38 -132.16
C THR A 657 0.37 -50.39 -132.00
N ASP A 658 0.37 -49.34 -132.81
CA ASP A 658 -0.74 -48.39 -132.95
C ASP A 658 -1.72 -48.81 -134.07
N GLY A 659 -1.54 -50.02 -134.61
CA GLY A 659 -2.31 -50.56 -135.73
C GLY A 659 -1.72 -50.27 -137.11
N LYS A 660 -0.88 -49.23 -137.27
CA LYS A 660 -0.23 -48.86 -138.54
C LYS A 660 1.28 -49.16 -138.51
N ASN A 661 1.92 -48.80 -137.40
CA ASN A 661 3.33 -49.04 -137.14
C ASN A 661 3.50 -50.08 -136.03
N MET A 662 4.64 -50.76 -136.06
CA MET A 662 5.12 -51.56 -134.95
C MET A 662 6.31 -50.84 -134.33
N GLU A 663 6.28 -50.65 -133.02
CA GLU A 663 7.45 -50.28 -132.27
C GLU A 663 8.51 -51.37 -132.42
N ILE A 664 9.75 -50.99 -132.74
CA ILE A 664 10.88 -51.91 -132.73
C ILE A 664 11.78 -51.57 -131.55
N LEU A 665 11.98 -52.56 -130.68
CA LEU A 665 12.75 -52.43 -129.45
C LEU A 665 14.27 -52.60 -129.69
N GLY A 666 14.68 -53.13 -130.84
CA GLY A 666 16.08 -53.27 -131.24
C GLY A 666 16.28 -53.99 -132.58
N GLY A 667 17.47 -53.81 -133.17
CA GLY A 667 17.90 -54.43 -134.44
C GLY A 667 17.98 -53.47 -135.62
N VAL A 668 17.24 -52.35 -135.58
CA VAL A 668 17.25 -51.28 -136.60
C VAL A 668 17.44 -49.92 -135.95
N GLN A 669 18.10 -49.01 -136.68
CA GLN A 669 18.29 -47.63 -136.26
C GLN A 669 17.40 -46.66 -137.06
N PRO A 670 17.01 -45.52 -136.46
CA PRO A 670 16.34 -44.46 -137.20
C PRO A 670 17.18 -44.04 -138.42
N GLY A 671 16.61 -44.21 -139.62
CA GLY A 671 17.28 -43.89 -140.90
C GLY A 671 17.58 -45.11 -141.78
N ASP A 672 17.55 -46.33 -141.24
CA ASP A 672 17.71 -47.55 -142.04
C ASP A 672 16.57 -47.71 -143.05
N GLN A 673 16.92 -48.00 -144.32
CA GLN A 673 15.92 -48.28 -145.36
C GLN A 673 15.47 -49.74 -145.27
N VAL A 674 14.22 -49.93 -144.84
CA VAL A 674 13.59 -51.25 -144.70
C VAL A 674 12.81 -51.63 -145.96
N VAL A 675 12.88 -52.90 -146.35
CA VAL A 675 12.15 -53.43 -147.51
C VAL A 675 10.68 -53.69 -147.12
N VAL A 676 9.76 -52.92 -147.69
CA VAL A 676 8.30 -53.04 -147.45
C VAL A 676 7.58 -53.94 -148.46
N SER A 677 8.19 -54.26 -149.61
CA SER A 677 7.60 -55.08 -150.68
C SER A 677 8.65 -55.91 -151.43
N GLY A 678 8.32 -57.14 -151.84
CA GLY A 678 9.25 -58.09 -152.49
C GLY A 678 10.11 -58.94 -151.54
N GLN A 679 9.94 -58.76 -150.22
CA GLN A 679 10.75 -59.34 -149.15
C GLN A 679 10.75 -60.88 -149.05
N ASN A 680 9.87 -61.59 -149.77
CA ASN A 680 9.84 -63.06 -149.81
C ASN A 680 10.74 -63.67 -150.90
N LEU A 681 11.27 -62.85 -151.81
CA LEU A 681 12.14 -63.27 -152.93
C LEU A 681 13.63 -62.97 -152.65
N LEU A 682 13.95 -62.51 -151.44
CA LEU A 682 15.27 -62.05 -151.05
C LEU A 682 15.91 -63.03 -150.08
N ASP A 683 17.15 -63.38 -150.36
CA ASP A 683 18.09 -64.00 -149.43
C ASP A 683 19.23 -63.01 -149.09
N GLU A 684 20.03 -63.32 -148.08
CA GLU A 684 21.19 -62.51 -147.67
C GLU A 684 22.12 -62.18 -148.86
N GLY A 685 22.41 -60.90 -149.05
CA GLY A 685 23.31 -60.41 -150.10
C GLY A 685 22.68 -60.30 -151.50
N THR A 686 21.37 -60.56 -151.65
CA THR A 686 20.63 -60.39 -152.92
C THR A 686 20.70 -58.95 -153.38
N GLN A 687 21.12 -58.72 -154.63
CA GLN A 687 21.18 -57.37 -155.19
C GLN A 687 19.75 -56.86 -155.42
N VAL A 688 19.43 -55.73 -154.79
CA VAL A 688 18.10 -55.11 -154.86
C VAL A 688 18.20 -53.76 -155.53
N ASN A 689 17.23 -53.46 -156.38
CA ASN A 689 17.09 -52.13 -156.95
C ASN A 689 16.04 -51.38 -156.14
N VAL A 690 16.44 -50.28 -155.49
CA VAL A 690 15.52 -49.48 -154.69
C VAL A 690 14.61 -48.73 -155.64
N ILE A 691 13.35 -49.16 -155.72
CA ILE A 691 12.29 -48.42 -156.38
C ILE A 691 11.71 -47.50 -155.30
N THR A 692 12.11 -46.24 -155.32
CA THR A 692 11.55 -45.26 -154.40
C THR A 692 10.06 -45.11 -154.71
N ASN A 693 9.23 -45.34 -153.69
CA ASN A 693 7.79 -45.10 -153.73
C ASN A 693 7.47 -43.83 -152.94
#